data_AF-A0A8F9WDQ9-F1
#
_entry.id   AF-A0A8F9WDQ9-F1
#
_cell.length_a   1.000
_cell.length_b   1.000
_cell.length_c   1.000
_cell.angle_alpha   90.00
_cell.angle_beta   90.00
_cell.angle_gamma   90.00
#
_symmetry.space_group_name_H-M   'P 1'
#
loop_
_entity.id
_entity.type
_entity.pdbx_description
1 polymer ?
#
loop_
_entity_poly.entity_id
_entity_poly.type
_entity_poly.pdbx_seq_one_letter_code
_entity_poly.pdbx_strand_id
1 'polypeptide(L)'
;MVNIPLFSLKNGNIPLDLELKYTKAGVKVNEIPNSTGINWILNTGGIITRTINDIADEKVVHNLFNLLPYITLSNPQTWGAYVLQYNDHEVDIFNFTIGHYSGSFYLDGNFQPVILTKDNNCKVEVIGSFSQNYEFKITTNEGIIYHFGSTGFTEKTLNKDDPSTAGVTSFYLKDITSTGTDQIVNFEYETGTTRQIVTGIQQNYNSDIVIISEPACGGHPLPVGGIQQNNSLLKISDPKRIKSIISEDKIISFEYSNDHILYNKLSNININVNNNLLKKYTFNYIDNLNNNVLQRYFLTQVKFYESHLNTLTLKQEYTLEYDQPLEMPARLSKSIDYLGYYNDQSNSINTLIPNINLFEGTSNPAYNNFADRRPVFELAKYGTLKSITYPTKGKTIFEYEPISEAPKDEEFHLNIGNQLMGDPISYVDIDNKELFPYEFFNGIAQISLHLRSNDVSTSPPLKAMAELEILNDLNQVIYYKSLGVSKITPGYSTKAEDEFTLDRTKKYKFRYKIKNNVCSNCEGHVTIKYKKLDIQNGPGIRLKKQYDISENNVVNIKRMYYTNFLDIPNIKKNNTILIPNFKTHFLLQTRLPNAQTSSGCYDHPTDSYPGSSTVVENLKSTPNVSSLGYNYPSGNLTEPNYFNFNDPMYSDITISFGGDQFEKGGEEKRYYVKPRNEDFTLFSPDFYQLGADDRQILGNDGILSLLTQSVGKKFYRLFSFPNVDGKLLSDKLFKIHNNNIVYNKIIENTYSFNEDRKVYNILGTDIYPSPFGDPFEIKNKFITYYPTSIDEALLSETTITDFPNSNDPNIKIITNIKNEYLNPQNQLTKQITTLADQSVHETSYAYAFEKGNQKLMNANMIGIPLETTVIKKQNLSDPGKTISKTEIKYDHATNVLPSSSLSFNVLNGTMSTEVTYDQYDNKGNLLQYTTKDGVWTAIIWGYNQSLPIVKIVGSRNFSNALINLAIQASNLDASNPANEPALLTALDNIRKDSLFSDYQITTYTYDPLIGVTSITPPSGIREVYIYDSANRLKEIRENDAAGKILKEFKYNYKN
;
A
#
# COMPACT_ATOMS: atom_id res chain seq x y z
N MET A 1 5.67 -7.13 -6.44
CA MET A 1 4.46 -6.82 -7.21
C MET A 1 4.61 -7.35 -8.62
N VAL A 2 3.52 -7.79 -9.25
CA VAL A 2 3.53 -8.28 -10.65
C VAL A 2 3.11 -7.13 -11.57
N ASN A 3 3.85 -6.95 -12.67
CA ASN A 3 3.55 -5.97 -13.71
C ASN A 3 3.51 -6.66 -15.09
N ILE A 4 2.49 -6.36 -15.89
CA ILE A 4 2.37 -6.80 -17.29
C ILE A 4 2.36 -5.54 -18.17
N PRO A 5 3.49 -5.20 -18.84
CA PRO A 5 3.52 -4.08 -19.76
C PRO A 5 2.67 -4.38 -20.99
N LEU A 6 1.80 -3.44 -21.39
CA LEU A 6 0.89 -3.61 -22.53
C LEU A 6 1.39 -2.84 -23.76
N PHE A 7 1.57 -1.52 -23.65
CA PHE A 7 1.94 -0.68 -24.79
C PHE A 7 2.60 0.63 -24.33
N SER A 8 3.60 1.11 -25.06
CA SER A 8 4.22 2.41 -24.83
C SER A 8 3.93 3.30 -26.03
N LEU A 9 3.19 4.38 -25.79
CA LEU A 9 2.93 5.43 -26.76
C LEU A 9 3.95 6.55 -26.54
N LYS A 10 4.69 6.87 -27.61
CA LYS A 10 5.52 8.07 -27.67
C LYS A 10 4.99 8.98 -28.77
N ASN A 11 4.60 10.20 -28.39
CA ASN A 11 4.23 11.25 -29.33
C ASN A 11 5.04 12.52 -29.05
N GLY A 12 6.04 12.80 -29.88
CA GLY A 12 7.07 13.80 -29.58
C GLY A 12 7.76 13.49 -28.24
N ASN A 13 7.71 14.45 -27.32
CA ASN A 13 8.25 14.33 -25.96
C ASN A 13 7.26 13.82 -24.91
N ILE A 14 6.03 13.43 -25.30
CA ILE A 14 5.01 12.92 -24.37
C ILE A 14 5.16 11.39 -24.25
N PRO A 15 5.61 10.85 -23.10
CA PRO A 15 5.59 9.42 -22.83
C PRO A 15 4.25 9.00 -22.23
N LEU A 16 3.67 7.91 -22.73
CA LEU A 16 2.49 7.28 -22.13
C LEU A 16 2.61 5.76 -22.16
N ASP A 17 2.82 5.15 -21.00
CA ASP A 17 2.88 3.71 -20.84
C ASP A 17 1.54 3.15 -20.34
N LEU A 18 1.09 2.08 -20.99
CA LEU A 18 -0.06 1.27 -20.60
C LEU A 18 0.46 -0.03 -19.99
N GLU A 19 0.02 -0.33 -18.77
CA GLU A 19 0.46 -1.50 -18.02
C GLU A 19 -0.61 -2.00 -17.06
N LEU A 20 -0.57 -3.29 -16.75
CA LEU A 20 -1.40 -3.92 -15.71
C LEU A 20 -0.56 -4.20 -14.47
N LYS A 21 -1.02 -3.73 -13.31
CA LYS A 21 -0.36 -3.95 -12.01
C LYS A 21 -1.24 -4.76 -11.08
N TYR A 22 -0.65 -5.77 -10.43
CA TYR A 22 -1.30 -6.51 -9.34
C TYR A 22 -0.92 -5.89 -7.98
N THR A 23 -1.89 -5.39 -7.22
CA THR A 23 -1.64 -4.40 -6.15
C THR A 23 -1.86 -4.88 -4.71
N LYS A 24 -2.55 -6.00 -4.48
CA LYS A 24 -2.86 -6.49 -3.11
C LYS A 24 -2.55 -7.97 -2.93
N ALA A 25 -2.09 -8.34 -1.74
CA ALA A 25 -1.78 -9.73 -1.39
C ALA A 25 -3.04 -10.60 -1.20
N GLY A 26 -4.12 -10.03 -0.67
CA GLY A 26 -5.36 -10.71 -0.26
C GLY A 26 -6.61 -10.24 -0.99
N VAL A 27 -7.72 -10.99 -0.84
CA VAL A 27 -9.05 -10.57 -1.33
C VAL A 27 -10.05 -10.59 -0.17
N LYS A 28 -10.67 -9.44 0.12
CA LYS A 28 -11.71 -9.37 1.15
C LYS A 28 -13.06 -9.80 0.59
N VAL A 29 -13.94 -10.37 1.41
CA VAL A 29 -15.28 -10.81 0.95
C VAL A 29 -16.08 -9.64 0.37
N ASN A 30 -16.01 -8.43 0.92
CA ASN A 30 -16.80 -7.31 0.39
C ASN A 30 -16.11 -6.53 -0.73
N GLU A 31 -14.91 -6.94 -1.15
CA GLU A 31 -14.14 -6.29 -2.21
C GLU A 31 -14.86 -6.28 -3.56
N ILE A 32 -14.67 -5.21 -4.32
CA ILE A 32 -15.34 -4.94 -5.59
C ILE A 32 -14.31 -5.02 -6.71
N PRO A 33 -14.50 -5.86 -7.75
CA PRO A 33 -13.61 -5.86 -8.90
C PRO A 33 -13.78 -4.59 -9.74
N ASN A 34 -12.69 -4.10 -10.33
CA ASN A 34 -12.76 -3.14 -11.43
C ASN A 34 -12.83 -3.89 -12.77
N SER A 35 -12.82 -3.16 -13.89
CA SER A 35 -12.93 -3.74 -15.24
C SER A 35 -11.86 -4.79 -15.59
N THR A 36 -10.72 -4.80 -14.90
CA THR A 36 -9.64 -5.79 -15.09
C THR A 36 -9.67 -6.93 -14.08
N GLY A 37 -10.67 -6.98 -13.20
CA GLY A 37 -10.84 -8.01 -12.18
C GLY A 37 -10.33 -7.59 -10.79
N ILE A 38 -10.38 -8.54 -9.86
CA ILE A 38 -9.90 -8.33 -8.50
C ILE A 38 -8.38 -8.07 -8.50
N ASN A 39 -7.95 -7.05 -7.75
CA ASN A 39 -6.56 -6.68 -7.47
C ASN A 39 -5.66 -6.29 -8.66
N TRP A 40 -6.19 -6.27 -9.88
CA TRP A 40 -5.51 -5.74 -11.06
C TRP A 40 -5.89 -4.27 -11.28
N ILE A 41 -4.94 -3.42 -11.67
CA ILE A 41 -5.19 -2.04 -12.07
C ILE A 41 -4.58 -1.82 -13.45
N LEU A 42 -5.37 -1.31 -14.38
CA LEU A 42 -4.89 -0.80 -15.66
C LEU A 42 -4.45 0.66 -15.49
N ASN A 43 -3.16 0.91 -15.69
CA ASN A 43 -2.63 2.26 -15.74
C ASN A 43 -2.73 2.78 -17.18
N THR A 44 -3.40 3.91 -17.39
CA THR A 44 -3.59 4.55 -18.71
C THR A 44 -3.21 6.02 -18.72
N GLY A 45 -2.35 6.49 -17.82
CA GLY A 45 -1.80 7.85 -17.87
C GLY A 45 -1.98 8.63 -16.58
N GLY A 46 -3.21 8.75 -16.06
CA GLY A 46 -3.41 9.35 -14.74
C GLY A 46 -4.85 9.68 -14.34
N ILE A 47 -5.01 10.04 -13.07
CA ILE A 47 -6.28 10.48 -12.47
C ILE A 47 -5.99 11.37 -11.26
N ILE A 48 -6.87 12.33 -10.97
CA ILE A 48 -6.95 12.98 -9.66
C ILE A 48 -8.17 12.42 -8.92
N THR A 49 -7.97 11.98 -7.69
CA THR A 49 -9.03 11.54 -6.78
C THR A 49 -9.09 12.46 -5.58
N ARG A 50 -10.26 12.64 -5.00
CA ARG A 50 -10.50 13.51 -3.85
C ARG A 50 -11.17 12.72 -2.75
N THR A 51 -10.61 12.79 -1.55
CA THR A 51 -11.28 12.38 -0.32
C THR A 51 -11.95 13.60 0.26
N ILE A 52 -13.29 13.59 0.28
CA ILE A 52 -14.06 14.65 0.93
C ILE A 52 -14.05 14.37 2.43
N ASN A 53 -13.56 15.32 3.22
CA ASN A 53 -13.66 15.32 4.66
C ASN A 53 -14.78 16.30 5.02
N ASP A 54 -15.76 15.88 5.82
CA ASP A 54 -16.95 16.67 6.12
C ASP A 54 -17.78 17.05 4.86
N ILE A 55 -17.65 18.29 4.36
CA ILE A 55 -18.40 18.81 3.21
C ILE A 55 -17.42 19.21 2.11
N ALA A 56 -17.80 19.00 0.84
CA ALA A 56 -16.97 19.43 -0.28
C ALA A 56 -16.63 20.93 -0.18
N ASP A 57 -15.33 21.23 -0.13
CA ASP A 57 -14.72 22.56 -0.07
C ASP A 57 -15.48 23.67 -0.83
N GLU A 58 -15.88 23.42 -2.07
CA GLU A 58 -16.51 24.43 -2.94
C GLU A 58 -17.96 24.79 -2.60
N LYS A 59 -18.58 24.09 -1.64
CA LYS A 59 -20.00 24.25 -1.30
C LYS A 59 -20.25 25.17 -0.10
N VAL A 60 -19.20 25.57 0.62
CA VAL A 60 -19.29 26.33 1.86
C VAL A 60 -18.23 27.44 1.91
N VAL A 61 -18.30 28.31 2.92
CA VAL A 61 -17.39 29.47 3.04
C VAL A 61 -16.12 29.06 3.80
N HIS A 62 -14.96 29.11 3.15
CA HIS A 62 -13.65 28.80 3.74
C HIS A 62 -13.06 30.00 4.50
N ASN A 63 -13.07 29.97 5.84
CA ASN A 63 -12.59 31.11 6.64
C ASN A 63 -11.33 30.86 7.50
N LEU A 64 -10.83 29.63 7.74
CA LEU A 64 -9.85 29.40 8.83
C LEU A 64 -8.70 28.40 8.61
N PHE A 65 -8.17 28.19 7.40
CA PHE A 65 -7.06 27.21 7.26
C PHE A 65 -5.68 27.71 7.73
N ASN A 66 -5.47 29.02 7.84
CA ASN A 66 -4.12 29.58 8.04
C ASN A 66 -3.83 30.15 9.45
N LEU A 67 -4.85 30.43 10.27
CA LEU A 67 -4.68 30.97 11.62
C LEU A 67 -5.81 30.48 12.52
N LEU A 68 -5.48 29.80 13.61
CA LEU A 68 -6.43 29.62 14.72
C LEU A 68 -6.66 31.00 15.36
N PRO A 69 -7.90 31.51 15.44
CA PRO A 69 -8.16 32.73 16.21
C PRO A 69 -7.82 32.46 17.68
N TYR A 70 -7.05 33.35 18.31
CA TYR A 70 -6.68 33.25 19.72
C TYR A 70 -7.96 33.22 20.59
N ILE A 71 -8.18 32.11 21.31
CA ILE A 71 -9.28 32.00 22.26
C ILE A 71 -8.86 32.72 23.55
N THR A 72 -9.59 33.77 23.90
CA THR A 72 -9.53 34.39 25.22
C THR A 72 -10.77 34.00 26.02
N LEU A 73 -10.64 33.97 27.36
CA LEU A 73 -11.73 33.70 28.32
C LEU A 73 -12.97 34.59 28.12
N SER A 74 -12.85 35.68 27.35
CA SER A 74 -13.89 36.67 27.10
C SER A 74 -14.78 36.38 25.88
N ASN A 75 -14.52 35.36 25.04
CA ASN A 75 -15.32 35.17 23.82
C ASN A 75 -15.63 33.72 23.36
N PRO A 76 -16.03 32.79 24.26
CA PRO A 76 -16.30 31.38 23.91
C PRO A 76 -17.50 31.17 22.96
N GLN A 77 -18.43 32.13 22.86
CA GLN A 77 -19.58 32.03 21.95
C GLN A 77 -19.21 32.11 20.46
N THR A 78 -18.07 32.72 20.11
CA THR A 78 -17.63 32.85 18.71
C THR A 78 -17.26 31.52 18.07
N TRP A 79 -16.68 30.58 18.81
CA TRP A 79 -16.31 29.26 18.28
C TRP A 79 -17.53 28.37 18.05
N GLY A 80 -18.49 28.35 18.97
CA GLY A 80 -19.67 27.54 18.73
C GLY A 80 -20.60 28.15 17.69
N ALA A 81 -20.70 29.48 17.55
CA ALA A 81 -21.35 30.07 16.37
C ALA A 81 -20.62 29.71 15.06
N TYR A 82 -19.30 29.53 15.10
CA TYR A 82 -18.48 29.14 13.94
C TYR A 82 -18.63 27.66 13.57
N VAL A 83 -18.65 26.76 14.56
CA VAL A 83 -18.83 25.30 14.39
C VAL A 83 -20.28 24.91 14.08
N LEU A 84 -21.25 25.75 14.47
CA LEU A 84 -22.68 25.52 14.24
C LEU A 84 -23.22 26.16 12.95
N GLN A 85 -22.46 27.06 12.31
CA GLN A 85 -22.74 27.48 10.94
C GLN A 85 -22.26 26.37 10.00
N TYR A 86 -22.98 26.11 8.90
CA TYR A 86 -22.67 25.14 7.84
C TYR A 86 -21.31 25.42 7.16
N ASN A 87 -20.23 25.32 7.92
CA ASN A 87 -18.85 25.51 7.51
C ASN A 87 -18.21 24.14 7.40
N ASP A 88 -17.31 24.00 6.44
CA ASP A 88 -16.41 22.86 6.36
C ASP A 88 -15.25 23.10 7.33
N HIS A 89 -14.94 22.06 8.11
CA HIS A 89 -13.98 22.08 9.20
C HIS A 89 -12.70 21.30 8.88
N GLU A 90 -12.66 20.59 7.76
CA GLU A 90 -11.53 19.76 7.34
C GLU A 90 -11.26 19.92 5.85
N VAL A 91 -10.05 20.31 5.46
CA VAL A 91 -9.72 20.41 4.03
C VAL A 91 -9.92 19.09 3.30
N ASP A 92 -10.35 19.17 2.04
CA ASP A 92 -10.36 17.99 1.19
C ASP A 92 -8.97 17.66 0.67
N ILE A 93 -8.68 16.37 0.62
CA ILE A 93 -7.39 15.86 0.17
C ILE A 93 -7.52 15.30 -1.24
N PHE A 94 -6.80 15.91 -2.16
CA PHE A 94 -6.67 15.49 -3.54
C PHE A 94 -5.40 14.66 -3.69
N ASN A 95 -5.48 13.53 -4.38
CA ASN A 95 -4.37 12.66 -4.71
C ASN A 95 -4.31 12.50 -6.23
N PHE A 96 -3.14 12.71 -6.82
CA PHE A 96 -2.92 12.49 -8.25
C PHE A 96 -1.89 11.39 -8.50
N THR A 97 -2.03 10.73 -9.63
CA THR A 97 -1.01 9.85 -10.20
C THR A 97 -0.96 10.15 -11.69
N ILE A 98 0.22 10.52 -12.21
CA ILE A 98 0.45 10.89 -13.61
C ILE A 98 1.79 10.33 -14.06
N GLY A 99 1.83 9.53 -15.13
CA GLY A 99 3.09 8.88 -15.55
C GLY A 99 3.76 8.12 -14.39
N HIS A 100 4.96 8.57 -13.99
CA HIS A 100 5.69 8.07 -12.82
C HIS A 100 5.61 8.97 -11.58
N TYR A 101 4.89 10.09 -11.68
CA TYR A 101 4.66 11.05 -10.62
C TYR A 101 3.38 10.72 -9.85
N SER A 102 3.42 10.93 -8.55
CA SER A 102 2.24 10.88 -7.70
C SER A 102 2.38 11.91 -6.60
N GLY A 103 1.26 12.39 -6.09
CA GLY A 103 1.29 13.35 -5.01
C GLY A 103 -0.07 13.66 -4.44
N SER A 104 -0.08 14.47 -3.39
CA SER A 104 -1.27 14.93 -2.71
C SER A 104 -1.25 16.45 -2.58
N PHE A 105 -2.42 17.08 -2.60
CA PHE A 105 -2.59 18.52 -2.39
C PHE A 105 -3.97 18.79 -1.77
N TYR A 106 -4.14 19.98 -1.20
CA TYR A 106 -5.45 20.51 -0.81
C TYR A 106 -5.67 21.88 -1.49
N LEU A 107 -6.87 22.44 -1.38
CA LEU A 107 -7.17 23.77 -1.89
C LEU A 107 -7.20 24.78 -0.73
N ASP A 108 -6.51 25.92 -0.88
CA ASP A 108 -6.63 27.01 0.09
C ASP A 108 -7.98 27.73 -0.04
N GLY A 109 -8.23 28.73 0.82
CA GLY A 109 -9.49 29.49 0.78
C GLY A 109 -9.75 30.29 -0.50
N ASN A 110 -8.78 30.38 -1.42
CA ASN A 110 -8.93 30.96 -2.77
C ASN A 110 -9.01 29.87 -3.86
N PHE A 111 -9.24 28.61 -3.46
CA PHE A 111 -9.18 27.43 -4.30
C PHE A 111 -7.86 27.24 -5.05
N GLN A 112 -6.74 27.74 -4.50
CA GLN A 112 -5.43 27.51 -5.08
C GLN A 112 -4.83 26.22 -4.52
N PRO A 113 -4.27 25.33 -5.36
CA PRO A 113 -3.62 24.11 -4.90
C PRO A 113 -2.43 24.40 -3.99
N VAL A 114 -2.42 23.75 -2.83
CA VAL A 114 -1.29 23.69 -1.91
C VAL A 114 -0.79 22.25 -1.85
N ILE A 115 0.38 22.03 -2.44
CA ILE A 115 1.00 20.70 -2.56
C ILE A 115 1.45 20.20 -1.19
N LEU A 116 1.03 18.98 -0.84
CA LEU A 116 1.43 18.24 0.36
C LEU A 116 2.65 17.35 0.10
N THR A 117 2.93 17.04 -1.16
CA THR A 117 4.04 16.17 -1.57
C THR A 117 5.00 16.92 -2.49
N LYS A 118 6.08 17.50 -1.94
CA LYS A 118 7.08 18.22 -2.75
C LYS A 118 8.04 17.34 -3.54
N ASP A 119 8.16 16.06 -3.19
CA ASP A 119 8.92 15.09 -3.99
C ASP A 119 8.45 15.20 -5.44
N ASN A 120 9.36 15.61 -6.33
CA ASN A 120 9.18 15.78 -7.78
C ASN A 120 8.77 17.16 -8.32
N ASN A 121 8.56 18.19 -7.48
CA ASN A 121 8.38 19.57 -7.93
C ASN A 121 7.34 19.77 -9.07
N CYS A 122 6.26 18.99 -9.09
CA CYS A 122 5.15 19.20 -10.01
C CYS A 122 4.42 20.50 -9.68
N LYS A 123 3.95 21.24 -10.68
CA LYS A 123 3.12 22.42 -10.51
C LYS A 123 1.65 22.05 -10.71
N VAL A 124 0.83 22.18 -9.66
CA VAL A 124 -0.62 21.93 -9.72
C VAL A 124 -1.36 23.27 -9.77
N GLU A 125 -2.27 23.41 -10.73
CA GLU A 125 -3.03 24.63 -10.97
C GLU A 125 -4.52 24.30 -11.16
N VAL A 126 -5.40 25.16 -10.66
CA VAL A 126 -6.83 25.17 -11.02
C VAL A 126 -7.02 26.01 -12.27
N ILE A 127 -7.85 25.56 -13.21
CA ILE A 127 -8.18 26.30 -14.43
C ILE A 127 -9.56 26.97 -14.31
N GLY A 128 -9.56 28.30 -14.27
CA GLY A 128 -10.77 29.11 -14.07
C GLY A 128 -11.29 29.02 -12.63
N SER A 129 -12.61 29.02 -12.45
CA SER A 129 -13.21 28.88 -11.12
C SER A 129 -13.41 27.40 -10.78
N PHE A 130 -12.74 26.91 -9.73
CA PHE A 130 -12.85 25.50 -9.31
C PHE A 130 -14.31 25.06 -9.10
N SER A 131 -15.10 25.87 -8.39
CA SER A 131 -16.50 25.59 -8.04
C SER A 131 -17.44 25.44 -9.25
N GLN A 132 -17.03 25.95 -10.42
CA GLN A 132 -17.79 25.88 -11.67
C GLN A 132 -17.22 24.83 -12.62
N ASN A 133 -15.89 24.80 -12.77
CA ASN A 133 -15.23 24.08 -13.85
C ASN A 133 -14.71 22.70 -13.42
N TYR A 134 -14.32 22.52 -12.15
CA TYR A 134 -13.67 21.29 -11.67
C TYR A 134 -12.50 20.87 -12.57
N GLU A 135 -11.66 21.82 -12.98
CA GLU A 135 -10.60 21.61 -13.95
C GLU A 135 -9.24 21.89 -13.32
N PHE A 136 -8.33 20.93 -13.48
CA PHE A 136 -6.96 21.02 -13.00
C PHE A 136 -5.97 20.86 -14.14
N LYS A 137 -4.80 21.47 -13.95
CA LYS A 137 -3.64 21.31 -14.81
C LYS A 137 -2.44 20.97 -13.94
N ILE A 138 -1.76 19.87 -14.25
CA ILE A 138 -0.51 19.49 -13.57
C ILE A 138 0.62 19.54 -14.59
N THR A 139 1.66 20.32 -14.30
CA THR A 139 2.88 20.40 -15.12
C THR A 139 4.04 19.70 -14.40
N THR A 140 4.68 18.74 -15.04
CA THR A 140 5.85 18.05 -14.49
C THR A 140 7.09 18.95 -14.53
N ASN A 141 8.18 18.54 -13.89
CA ASN A 141 9.43 19.31 -13.88
C ASN A 141 10.19 19.23 -15.24
N GLU A 142 9.71 18.42 -16.20
CA GLU A 142 10.15 18.39 -17.60
C GLU A 142 9.25 19.18 -18.55
N GLY A 143 8.17 19.80 -18.05
CA GLY A 143 7.25 20.59 -18.89
C GLY A 143 6.20 19.76 -19.66
N ILE A 144 5.91 18.54 -19.22
CA ILE A 144 4.73 17.78 -19.69
C ILE A 144 3.51 18.24 -18.89
N ILE A 145 2.42 18.52 -19.57
CA ILE A 145 1.20 19.08 -18.99
C ILE A 145 0.08 18.06 -19.09
N TYR A 146 -0.60 17.80 -17.98
CA TYR A 146 -1.74 16.91 -17.86
C TYR A 146 -2.97 17.73 -17.46
N HIS A 147 -4.05 17.66 -18.25
CA HIS A 147 -5.31 18.36 -17.97
C HIS A 147 -6.36 17.40 -17.44
N PHE A 148 -7.02 17.73 -16.33
CA PHE A 148 -7.98 16.86 -15.65
C PHE A 148 -9.31 17.54 -15.42
N GLY A 149 -10.37 16.74 -15.36
CA GLY A 149 -11.70 17.22 -15.03
C GLY A 149 -12.32 18.04 -16.16
N SER A 150 -13.23 18.97 -15.83
CA SER A 150 -14.21 19.60 -16.74
C SER A 150 -15.44 18.73 -17.09
N THR A 151 -16.39 19.31 -17.83
CA THR A 151 -17.63 18.65 -18.27
C THR A 151 -17.31 17.39 -19.08
N GLY A 152 -17.85 16.25 -18.63
CA GLY A 152 -17.63 14.95 -19.28
C GLY A 152 -16.46 14.14 -18.71
N PHE A 153 -15.59 14.76 -17.90
CA PHE A 153 -14.36 14.16 -17.34
C PHE A 153 -14.36 14.14 -15.80
N THR A 154 -15.53 14.28 -15.18
CA THR A 154 -15.70 14.23 -13.72
C THR A 154 -16.68 13.14 -13.33
N GLU A 155 -16.49 12.59 -12.13
CA GLU A 155 -17.41 11.66 -11.49
C GLU A 155 -17.68 12.15 -10.06
N LYS A 156 -18.92 11.97 -9.60
CA LYS A 156 -19.35 12.41 -8.27
C LYS A 156 -19.68 11.22 -7.39
N THR A 157 -19.21 11.29 -6.15
CA THR A 157 -19.66 10.40 -5.08
C THR A 157 -20.70 11.13 -4.25
N LEU A 158 -21.86 10.50 -4.07
CA LEU A 158 -22.93 11.06 -3.24
C LEU A 158 -22.76 10.60 -1.80
N ASN A 159 -22.97 11.52 -0.85
CA ASN A 159 -23.08 11.20 0.56
C ASN A 159 -24.29 10.27 0.79
N LYS A 160 -24.12 9.34 1.73
CA LYS A 160 -25.10 8.34 2.12
C LYS A 160 -26.37 8.96 2.73
N ASP A 161 -26.21 10.01 3.53
CA ASP A 161 -27.30 10.55 4.37
C ASP A 161 -27.97 11.78 3.75
N ASP A 162 -27.24 12.53 2.90
CA ASP A 162 -27.80 13.63 2.12
C ASP A 162 -27.21 13.70 0.69
N PRO A 163 -27.94 13.22 -0.34
CA PRO A 163 -27.53 13.32 -1.73
C PRO A 163 -27.22 14.74 -2.23
N SER A 164 -27.73 15.78 -1.57
CA SER A 164 -27.46 17.19 -1.92
C SER A 164 -26.00 17.59 -1.65
N THR A 165 -25.32 16.87 -0.74
CA THR A 165 -23.92 17.10 -0.39
C THR A 165 -22.93 16.41 -1.35
N ALA A 166 -23.40 15.69 -2.38
CA ALA A 166 -22.57 15.03 -3.39
C ALA A 166 -21.49 15.93 -4.02
N GLY A 167 -20.22 15.56 -3.88
CA GLY A 167 -19.08 16.31 -4.43
C GLY A 167 -18.45 15.61 -5.63
N VAL A 168 -17.75 16.37 -6.46
CA VAL A 168 -16.87 15.79 -7.50
C VAL A 168 -15.67 15.17 -6.79
N THR A 169 -15.51 13.85 -6.95
CA THR A 169 -14.50 13.04 -6.25
C THR A 169 -13.43 12.47 -7.17
N SER A 170 -13.68 12.42 -8.48
CA SER A 170 -12.70 11.93 -9.45
C SER A 170 -12.66 12.86 -10.65
N PHE A 171 -11.44 13.21 -11.06
CA PHE A 171 -11.15 14.08 -12.19
C PHE A 171 -10.27 13.30 -13.16
N TYR A 172 -10.86 12.91 -14.28
CA TYR A 172 -10.24 12.05 -15.28
C TYR A 172 -9.35 12.88 -16.20
N LEU A 173 -8.25 12.27 -16.64
CA LEU A 173 -7.30 12.88 -17.58
C LEU A 173 -8.00 13.13 -18.91
N LYS A 174 -8.02 14.38 -19.38
CA LYS A 174 -8.64 14.81 -20.64
C LYS A 174 -7.64 14.77 -21.78
N ASP A 175 -6.47 15.34 -21.57
CA ASP A 175 -5.39 15.39 -22.55
C ASP A 175 -4.03 15.57 -21.88
N ILE A 176 -2.98 15.17 -22.62
CA ILE A 176 -1.58 15.44 -22.28
C ILE A 176 -0.99 16.29 -23.40
N THR A 177 -0.29 17.36 -23.03
CA THR A 177 0.46 18.23 -23.95
C THR A 177 1.89 18.45 -23.44
N SER A 178 2.72 19.15 -24.22
CA SER A 178 4.08 19.54 -23.82
C SER A 178 4.33 21.01 -24.16
N THR A 179 5.04 21.73 -23.30
CA THR A 179 5.33 23.16 -23.45
C THR A 179 6.17 23.54 -24.69
N GLY A 180 6.79 22.56 -25.35
CA GLY A 180 7.68 22.78 -26.50
C GLY A 180 7.17 22.33 -27.85
N THR A 181 5.96 21.75 -27.92
CA THR A 181 5.44 21.10 -29.14
C THR A 181 3.93 21.23 -29.24
N ASP A 182 3.38 21.25 -30.46
CA ASP A 182 1.91 21.25 -30.67
C ASP A 182 1.28 19.85 -30.50
N GLN A 183 2.01 18.90 -29.90
CA GLN A 183 1.59 17.52 -29.74
C GLN A 183 0.59 17.36 -28.60
N ILE A 184 -0.46 16.59 -28.87
CA ILE A 184 -1.56 16.34 -27.94
C ILE A 184 -1.90 14.85 -27.97
N VAL A 185 -2.04 14.27 -26.78
CA VAL A 185 -2.65 12.94 -26.60
C VAL A 185 -3.99 13.14 -25.90
N ASN A 186 -5.10 12.84 -26.59
CA ASN A 186 -6.45 13.04 -26.08
C ASN A 186 -7.02 11.75 -25.50
N PHE A 187 -7.90 11.89 -24.51
CA PHE A 187 -8.58 10.79 -23.84
C PHE A 187 -10.09 10.95 -24.02
N GLU A 188 -10.75 9.85 -24.37
CA GLU A 188 -12.21 9.80 -24.42
C GLU A 188 -12.73 8.81 -23.39
N TYR A 189 -13.83 9.16 -22.72
CA TYR A 189 -14.50 8.30 -21.74
C TYR A 189 -15.96 8.08 -22.11
N GLU A 190 -16.45 6.89 -21.80
CA GLU A 190 -17.88 6.61 -21.79
C GLU A 190 -18.46 6.87 -20.41
N THR A 191 -19.65 7.45 -20.38
CA THR A 191 -20.39 7.69 -19.12
C THR A 191 -21.43 6.61 -18.94
N GLY A 192 -21.35 5.88 -17.83
CA GLY A 192 -22.35 4.89 -17.45
C GLY A 192 -23.56 5.52 -16.75
N THR A 193 -24.55 4.69 -16.43
CA THR A 193 -25.67 5.09 -15.57
C THR A 193 -25.22 5.17 -14.11
N THR A 194 -25.85 6.06 -13.33
CA THR A 194 -25.66 6.15 -11.87
C THR A 194 -25.73 4.78 -11.21
N ARG A 195 -24.74 4.49 -10.35
CA ARG A 195 -24.60 3.19 -9.66
C ARG A 195 -24.76 3.36 -8.17
N GLN A 196 -25.42 2.40 -7.54
CA GLN A 196 -25.49 2.28 -6.08
C GLN A 196 -24.90 0.93 -5.70
N ILE A 197 -23.82 0.97 -4.94
CA ILE A 197 -23.01 -0.19 -4.61
C ILE A 197 -22.95 -0.33 -3.10
N VAL A 198 -23.39 -1.45 -2.56
CA VAL A 198 -23.14 -1.77 -1.15
C VAL A 198 -21.67 -2.15 -1.02
N THR A 199 -20.88 -1.39 -0.26
CA THR A 199 -19.44 -1.61 -0.04
C THR A 199 -19.17 -2.49 1.18
N GLY A 200 -20.13 -2.59 2.10
CA GLY A 200 -20.02 -3.42 3.30
C GLY A 200 -21.25 -3.34 4.20
N ILE A 201 -21.18 -4.06 5.33
CA ILE A 201 -22.20 -4.05 6.38
C ILE A 201 -21.53 -3.63 7.68
N GLN A 202 -22.15 -2.69 8.39
CA GLN A 202 -21.83 -2.35 9.77
C GLN A 202 -23.04 -2.67 10.65
N GLN A 203 -22.80 -3.29 11.79
CA GLN A 203 -23.79 -3.54 12.81
C GLN A 203 -23.34 -2.95 14.15
N ASN A 204 -24.32 -2.47 14.91
CA ASN A 204 -24.15 -2.05 16.30
C ASN A 204 -25.17 -2.79 17.17
N TYR A 205 -24.79 -3.11 18.39
CA TYR A 205 -25.68 -3.68 19.40
C TYR A 205 -25.67 -2.76 20.62
N ASN A 206 -26.84 -2.21 20.95
CA ASN A 206 -27.05 -1.40 22.14
C ASN A 206 -27.77 -2.26 23.18
N SER A 207 -27.19 -2.39 24.36
CA SER A 207 -27.85 -3.04 25.50
C SER A 207 -27.89 -2.14 26.72
N ASP A 208 -29.05 -2.05 27.36
CA ASP A 208 -29.19 -1.46 28.68
C ASP A 208 -28.70 -2.45 29.74
N ILE A 209 -27.64 -2.10 30.47
CA ILE A 209 -27.18 -2.80 31.66
C ILE A 209 -27.67 -2.02 32.88
N VAL A 210 -28.59 -2.60 33.66
CA VAL A 210 -29.00 -2.03 34.95
C VAL A 210 -27.97 -2.45 35.99
N ILE A 211 -27.16 -1.50 36.49
CA ILE A 211 -26.31 -1.76 37.66
C ILE A 211 -27.15 -1.45 38.90
N ILE A 212 -27.81 -2.47 39.43
CA ILE A 212 -28.35 -2.42 40.79
C ILE A 212 -27.23 -2.89 41.73
N SER A 213 -26.90 -2.10 42.75
CA SER A 213 -26.33 -2.67 43.98
C SER A 213 -27.39 -3.64 44.52
N GLU A 214 -27.12 -4.95 44.46
CA GLU A 214 -28.10 -6.01 44.73
C GLU A 214 -28.94 -5.76 46.00
N PRO A 215 -30.28 -5.84 45.92
CA PRO A 215 -31.05 -6.54 46.93
C PRO A 215 -31.08 -8.05 46.58
N ALA A 216 -31.21 -8.89 47.60
CA ALA A 216 -31.09 -10.36 47.58
C ALA A 216 -32.06 -11.15 46.65
N CYS A 217 -32.77 -10.49 45.75
CA CYS A 217 -33.69 -11.10 44.78
C CYS A 217 -33.02 -11.13 43.40
N GLY A 218 -32.18 -12.15 43.20
CA GLY A 218 -31.39 -12.36 41.99
C GLY A 218 -32.21 -12.37 40.70
N GLY A 219 -31.65 -11.70 39.70
CA GLY A 219 -32.13 -11.67 38.33
C GLY A 219 -31.57 -10.46 37.61
N HIS A 220 -30.43 -10.60 36.92
CA HIS A 220 -30.03 -9.61 35.93
C HIS A 220 -31.12 -9.61 34.84
N PRO A 221 -31.77 -8.47 34.53
CA PRO A 221 -32.55 -8.42 33.31
C PRO A 221 -31.61 -8.74 32.15
N LEU A 222 -31.99 -9.72 31.33
CA LEU A 222 -31.30 -9.98 30.06
C LEU A 222 -31.21 -8.64 29.31
N PRO A 223 -30.08 -8.32 28.67
CA PRO A 223 -29.94 -7.08 27.91
C PRO A 223 -31.10 -6.95 26.91
N VAL A 224 -31.95 -5.95 27.11
CA VAL A 224 -33.09 -5.65 26.23
C VAL A 224 -32.58 -4.71 25.15
N GLY A 225 -32.10 -5.29 24.04
CA GLY A 225 -31.44 -4.55 22.97
C GLY A 225 -31.59 -5.23 21.62
N GLY A 226 -31.71 -4.44 20.54
CA GLY A 226 -31.79 -4.94 19.17
C GLY A 226 -30.50 -4.68 18.39
N ILE A 227 -30.11 -5.61 17.51
CA ILE A 227 -29.01 -5.38 16.55
C ILE A 227 -29.51 -4.41 15.47
N GLN A 228 -28.84 -3.26 15.36
CA GLN A 228 -29.07 -2.33 14.28
C GLN A 228 -28.06 -2.61 13.16
N GLN A 229 -28.56 -2.88 11.96
CA GLN A 229 -27.73 -3.08 10.77
C GLN A 229 -27.81 -1.86 9.85
N ASN A 230 -26.64 -1.34 9.51
CA ASN A 230 -26.43 -0.27 8.54
C ASN A 230 -25.56 -0.78 7.39
N ASN A 231 -26.08 -0.69 6.16
CA ASN A 231 -25.27 -0.98 4.99
C ASN A 231 -24.40 0.24 4.65
N SER A 232 -23.12 0.01 4.36
CA SER A 232 -22.25 1.03 3.77
C SER A 232 -22.56 1.09 2.28
N LEU A 233 -23.05 2.24 1.82
CA LEU A 233 -23.47 2.47 0.44
C LEU A 233 -22.51 3.48 -0.19
N LEU A 234 -22.06 3.16 -1.39
CA LEU A 234 -21.38 4.09 -2.29
C LEU A 234 -22.30 4.34 -3.47
N LYS A 235 -22.70 5.59 -3.67
CA LYS A 235 -23.47 5.99 -4.85
C LYS A 235 -22.61 6.88 -5.72
N ILE A 236 -22.50 6.49 -6.99
CA ILE A 236 -21.64 7.13 -7.98
C ILE A 236 -22.55 7.64 -9.10
N SER A 237 -22.50 8.94 -9.39
CA SER A 237 -23.13 9.51 -10.58
C SER A 237 -22.09 9.84 -11.64
N ASP A 238 -22.50 9.70 -12.90
CA ASP A 238 -21.65 9.88 -14.07
C ASP A 238 -20.38 9.02 -14.07
N PRO A 239 -20.46 7.71 -13.72
CA PRO A 239 -19.27 6.86 -13.68
C PRO A 239 -18.56 6.83 -15.02
N LYS A 240 -17.23 6.98 -15.02
CA LYS A 240 -16.44 7.00 -16.25
C LYS A 240 -15.67 5.71 -16.46
N ARG A 241 -15.50 5.34 -17.72
CA ARG A 241 -14.54 4.32 -18.15
C ARG A 241 -13.83 4.81 -19.40
N ILE A 242 -12.54 4.52 -19.52
CA ILE A 242 -11.76 4.91 -20.69
C ILE A 242 -12.33 4.23 -21.94
N LYS A 243 -12.53 4.98 -23.01
CA LYS A 243 -13.06 4.51 -24.30
C LYS A 243 -11.94 4.44 -25.32
N SER A 244 -11.18 5.51 -25.44
CA SER A 244 -10.09 5.61 -26.39
C SER A 244 -9.01 6.58 -25.91
N ILE A 245 -7.78 6.37 -26.40
CA ILE A 245 -6.67 7.30 -26.31
C ILE A 245 -6.23 7.59 -27.74
N ILE A 246 -6.18 8.86 -28.10
CA ILE A 246 -6.02 9.32 -29.48
C ILE A 246 -4.78 10.21 -29.56
N SER A 247 -3.88 9.89 -30.48
CA SER A 247 -2.63 10.61 -30.70
C SER A 247 -2.36 10.66 -32.20
N GLU A 248 -2.71 11.75 -32.86
CA GLU A 248 -2.55 11.96 -34.31
C GLU A 248 -3.04 10.77 -35.15
N ASP A 249 -2.13 9.88 -35.56
CA ASP A 249 -2.39 8.69 -36.38
C ASP A 249 -2.69 7.42 -35.59
N LYS A 250 -2.57 7.44 -34.26
CA LYS A 250 -2.78 6.29 -33.37
C LYS A 250 -4.07 6.40 -32.58
N ILE A 251 -4.85 5.33 -32.57
CA ILE A 251 -6.06 5.18 -31.75
C ILE A 251 -5.93 3.89 -30.94
N ILE A 252 -5.88 4.04 -29.62
CA ILE A 252 -5.95 2.94 -28.66
C ILE A 252 -7.40 2.87 -28.20
N SER A 253 -8.11 1.78 -28.47
CA SER A 253 -9.53 1.61 -28.10
C SER A 253 -9.71 0.51 -27.06
N PHE A 254 -10.63 0.72 -26.12
CA PHE A 254 -10.94 -0.18 -25.02
C PHE A 254 -12.35 -0.73 -25.19
N GLU A 255 -12.47 -2.05 -25.33
CA GLU A 255 -13.75 -2.73 -25.51
C GLU A 255 -14.13 -3.46 -24.22
N TYR A 256 -15.38 -3.30 -23.80
CA TYR A 256 -15.90 -3.90 -22.58
C TYR A 256 -17.03 -4.88 -22.87
N SER A 257 -17.12 -5.88 -22.00
CA SER A 257 -18.15 -6.91 -22.04
C SER A 257 -19.51 -6.34 -21.61
N ASN A 258 -20.64 -6.90 -22.08
CA ASN A 258 -21.99 -6.41 -21.74
C ASN A 258 -22.68 -7.24 -20.64
N ASP A 259 -21.92 -7.73 -19.68
CA ASP A 259 -22.40 -8.71 -18.68
C ASP A 259 -23.16 -8.06 -17.52
N HIS A 260 -23.44 -6.74 -17.60
CA HIS A 260 -24.16 -5.94 -16.61
C HIS A 260 -23.74 -6.15 -15.14
N ILE A 261 -22.47 -6.51 -14.92
CA ILE A 261 -21.84 -6.60 -13.60
C ILE A 261 -21.72 -5.19 -12.99
N LEU A 262 -21.52 -5.12 -11.67
CA LEU A 262 -21.03 -3.93 -10.94
C LEU A 262 -20.00 -3.10 -11.71
N TYR A 263 -19.12 -3.73 -12.50
CA TYR A 263 -18.28 -3.13 -13.56
C TYR A 263 -18.12 -4.08 -14.74
N ASN A 264 -18.32 -3.60 -15.97
CA ASN A 264 -18.11 -4.36 -17.21
C ASN A 264 -16.63 -4.75 -17.35
N LYS A 265 -16.37 -6.00 -17.78
CA LYS A 265 -15.00 -6.52 -17.91
C LYS A 265 -14.33 -5.95 -19.16
N LEU A 266 -13.08 -5.52 -19.06
CA LEU A 266 -12.28 -5.16 -20.21
C LEU A 266 -12.05 -6.42 -21.04
N SER A 267 -12.52 -6.45 -22.28
CA SER A 267 -12.43 -7.60 -23.19
C SER A 267 -11.23 -7.47 -24.11
N ASN A 268 -11.07 -6.30 -24.75
CA ASN A 268 -10.00 -6.06 -25.70
C ASN A 268 -9.39 -4.66 -25.53
N ILE A 269 -8.10 -4.54 -25.85
CA ILE A 269 -7.48 -3.28 -26.22
C ILE A 269 -7.00 -3.41 -27.65
N ASN A 270 -7.42 -2.52 -28.54
CA ASN A 270 -6.97 -2.50 -29.93
C ASN A 270 -6.12 -1.26 -30.21
N ILE A 271 -4.94 -1.46 -30.77
CA ILE A 271 -4.01 -0.40 -31.19
C ILE A 271 -4.13 -0.27 -32.72
N ASN A 272 -4.76 0.81 -33.16
CA ASN A 272 -4.91 1.14 -34.57
C ASN A 272 -3.94 2.26 -34.95
N VAL A 273 -3.31 2.14 -36.12
CA VAL A 273 -2.46 3.17 -36.72
C VAL A 273 -3.00 3.47 -38.12
N ASN A 274 -3.30 4.72 -38.44
CA ASN A 274 -3.94 5.12 -39.71
C ASN A 274 -5.20 4.29 -40.04
N ASN A 275 -6.05 4.03 -39.03
CA ASN A 275 -7.24 3.18 -39.08
C ASN A 275 -7.01 1.68 -39.33
N ASN A 276 -5.76 1.22 -39.44
CA ASN A 276 -5.44 -0.20 -39.54
C ASN A 276 -5.13 -0.79 -38.16
N LEU A 277 -5.72 -1.94 -37.84
CA LEU A 277 -5.40 -2.68 -36.63
C LEU A 277 -3.97 -3.20 -36.71
N LEU A 278 -3.13 -2.84 -35.74
CA LEU A 278 -1.75 -3.30 -35.64
C LEU A 278 -1.55 -4.29 -34.50
N LYS A 279 -2.07 -3.97 -33.31
CA LYS A 279 -1.98 -4.84 -32.13
C LYS A 279 -3.33 -5.02 -31.48
N LYS A 280 -3.61 -6.21 -30.97
CA LYS A 280 -4.81 -6.52 -30.20
C LYS A 280 -4.43 -7.28 -28.94
N TYR A 281 -4.89 -6.80 -27.79
CA TYR A 281 -4.72 -7.46 -26.51
C TYR A 281 -6.08 -7.98 -26.04
N THR A 282 -6.18 -9.27 -25.71
CA THR A 282 -7.43 -9.88 -25.25
C THR A 282 -7.30 -10.36 -23.81
N PHE A 283 -8.34 -10.13 -23.02
CA PHE A 283 -8.37 -10.39 -21.58
C PHE A 283 -9.44 -11.43 -21.25
N ASN A 284 -9.04 -12.52 -20.59
CA ASN A 284 -9.95 -13.60 -20.22
C ASN A 284 -10.10 -13.70 -18.70
N TYR A 285 -11.29 -14.06 -18.24
CA TYR A 285 -11.63 -14.08 -16.82
C TYR A 285 -12.24 -15.41 -16.40
N ILE A 286 -12.14 -15.70 -15.11
CA ILE A 286 -12.93 -16.71 -14.43
C ILE A 286 -13.88 -16.02 -13.44
N ASP A 287 -15.10 -16.53 -13.36
CA ASP A 287 -16.14 -16.04 -12.47
C ASP A 287 -17.14 -17.14 -12.09
N ASN A 288 -18.00 -16.86 -11.10
CA ASN A 288 -19.11 -17.74 -10.71
C ASN A 288 -20.42 -16.95 -10.81
N LEU A 289 -21.31 -17.38 -11.71
CA LEU A 289 -22.64 -16.83 -11.94
C LEU A 289 -23.64 -17.42 -10.92
N ASN A 290 -23.56 -16.99 -9.65
CA ASN A 290 -24.59 -17.34 -8.66
C ASN A 290 -25.83 -16.47 -8.86
N ASN A 291 -27.00 -17.09 -9.12
CA ASN A 291 -28.31 -16.42 -9.23
C ASN A 291 -28.36 -15.22 -10.20
N ASN A 292 -27.62 -15.28 -11.32
CA ASN A 292 -27.51 -14.20 -12.32
C ASN A 292 -26.94 -12.86 -11.82
N VAL A 293 -26.30 -12.82 -10.64
CA VAL A 293 -25.59 -11.62 -10.15
C VAL A 293 -24.11 -11.94 -10.03
N LEU A 294 -23.32 -11.53 -11.02
CA LEU A 294 -21.87 -11.58 -10.97
C LEU A 294 -21.35 -10.67 -9.84
N GLN A 295 -20.64 -11.26 -8.88
CA GLN A 295 -20.15 -10.52 -7.70
C GLN A 295 -18.63 -10.28 -7.72
N ARG A 296 -17.85 -11.21 -8.29
CA ARG A 296 -16.39 -11.14 -8.44
C ARG A 296 -15.93 -11.85 -9.71
N TYR A 297 -14.80 -11.43 -10.26
CA TYR A 297 -14.15 -12.07 -11.39
C TYR A 297 -12.64 -11.82 -11.35
N PHE A 298 -11.87 -12.76 -11.90
CA PHE A 298 -10.41 -12.79 -11.81
C PHE A 298 -9.79 -12.94 -13.20
N LEU A 299 -8.77 -12.13 -13.51
CA LEU A 299 -8.09 -12.13 -14.81
C LEU A 299 -7.20 -13.37 -14.92
N THR A 300 -7.52 -14.28 -15.83
CA THR A 300 -6.79 -15.55 -16.01
C THR A 300 -5.80 -15.55 -17.16
N GLN A 301 -6.03 -14.73 -18.19
CA GLN A 301 -5.14 -14.67 -19.35
C GLN A 301 -5.10 -13.28 -19.97
N VAL A 302 -3.92 -12.91 -20.46
CA VAL A 302 -3.71 -11.75 -21.35
C VAL A 302 -2.95 -12.24 -22.58
N LYS A 303 -3.55 -12.09 -23.76
CA LYS A 303 -2.96 -12.53 -25.03
C LYS A 303 -2.67 -11.35 -25.92
N PHE A 304 -1.49 -11.36 -26.54
CA PHE A 304 -0.99 -10.29 -27.38
C PHE A 304 -0.96 -10.78 -28.82
N TYR A 305 -1.77 -10.17 -29.66
CA TYR A 305 -1.83 -10.44 -31.09
C TYR A 305 -1.26 -9.27 -31.86
N GLU A 306 -0.63 -9.59 -32.98
CA GLU A 306 -0.22 -8.63 -33.99
C GLU A 306 -0.93 -8.93 -35.30
N SER A 307 -1.34 -7.88 -35.98
CA SER A 307 -2.04 -7.94 -37.25
C SER A 307 -1.06 -7.65 -38.38
N HIS A 308 -0.96 -8.58 -39.33
CA HIS A 308 -0.26 -8.37 -40.59
C HIS A 308 -1.20 -8.78 -41.73
N LEU A 309 -1.45 -7.87 -42.69
CA LEU A 309 -2.41 -8.08 -43.78
C LEU A 309 -3.79 -8.57 -43.27
N ASN A 310 -4.29 -7.95 -42.18
CA ASN A 310 -5.54 -8.31 -41.48
C ASN A 310 -5.60 -9.71 -40.86
N THR A 311 -4.45 -10.39 -40.74
CA THR A 311 -4.36 -11.68 -40.04
C THR A 311 -3.75 -11.49 -38.66
N LEU A 312 -4.46 -11.90 -37.61
CA LEU A 312 -3.97 -11.84 -36.23
C LEU A 312 -3.11 -13.05 -35.89
N THR A 313 -1.87 -12.80 -35.48
CA THR A 313 -0.92 -13.82 -35.01
C THR A 313 -0.67 -13.63 -33.52
N LEU A 314 -0.84 -14.68 -32.73
CA LEU A 314 -0.51 -14.67 -31.30
C LEU A 314 1.02 -14.60 -31.11
N LYS A 315 1.50 -13.60 -30.37
CA LYS A 315 2.92 -13.36 -30.11
C LYS A 315 3.32 -13.64 -28.67
N GLN A 316 2.47 -13.24 -27.72
CA GLN A 316 2.74 -13.40 -26.29
C GLN A 316 1.46 -13.81 -25.56
N GLU A 317 1.64 -14.57 -24.48
CA GLU A 317 0.56 -15.01 -23.62
C GLU A 317 1.04 -15.02 -22.17
N TYR A 318 0.26 -14.38 -21.30
CA TYR A 318 0.39 -14.48 -19.86
C TYR A 318 -0.79 -15.30 -19.34
N THR A 319 -0.52 -16.24 -18.43
CA THR A 319 -1.58 -16.99 -17.73
C THR A 319 -1.45 -16.82 -16.22
N LEU A 320 -2.58 -16.75 -15.54
CA LEU A 320 -2.69 -16.42 -14.14
C LEU A 320 -3.55 -17.45 -13.42
N GLU A 321 -3.07 -17.94 -12.29
CA GLU A 321 -3.78 -18.91 -11.45
C GLU A 321 -4.01 -18.30 -10.06
N TYR A 322 -5.19 -18.57 -9.50
CA TYR A 322 -5.59 -18.08 -8.20
C TYR A 322 -5.92 -19.22 -7.25
N ASP A 323 -5.78 -18.99 -5.95
CA ASP A 323 -6.16 -19.96 -4.93
C ASP A 323 -7.68 -19.95 -4.72
N GLN A 324 -8.37 -21.02 -5.10
CA GLN A 324 -9.81 -21.24 -4.92
C GLN A 324 -10.71 -19.98 -5.11
N PRO A 325 -10.59 -19.23 -6.22
CA PRO A 325 -11.29 -17.95 -6.39
C PRO A 325 -12.82 -18.07 -6.41
N LEU A 326 -13.35 -19.25 -6.75
CA LEU A 326 -14.79 -19.51 -6.88
C LEU A 326 -15.45 -20.05 -5.61
N GLU A 327 -14.67 -20.46 -4.62
CA GLU A 327 -15.14 -20.98 -3.33
C GLU A 327 -15.39 -19.87 -2.30
N MET A 328 -15.08 -18.62 -2.64
CA MET A 328 -15.38 -17.47 -1.79
C MET A 328 -16.91 -17.29 -1.65
N PRO A 329 -17.42 -16.95 -0.46
CA PRO A 329 -18.84 -16.71 -0.28
C PRO A 329 -19.28 -15.46 -1.05
N ALA A 330 -20.58 -15.31 -1.23
CA ALA A 330 -21.14 -14.09 -1.80
C ALA A 330 -20.67 -12.83 -1.05
N ARG A 331 -20.54 -11.69 -1.76
CA ARG A 331 -20.36 -10.37 -1.15
C ARG A 331 -21.48 -10.17 -0.13
N LEU A 332 -21.16 -9.47 0.95
CA LEU A 332 -22.02 -9.20 2.10
C LEU A 332 -22.33 -10.44 2.96
N SER A 333 -21.67 -11.57 2.73
CA SER A 333 -21.69 -12.70 3.67
C SER A 333 -21.18 -12.27 5.05
N LYS A 334 -21.75 -12.87 6.10
CA LYS A 334 -21.36 -12.62 7.49
C LYS A 334 -20.26 -13.57 7.97
N SER A 335 -19.87 -14.56 7.16
CA SER A 335 -18.73 -15.45 7.41
C SER A 335 -17.41 -14.75 7.10
N ILE A 336 -17.14 -13.65 7.82
CA ILE A 336 -15.93 -12.86 7.68
C ILE A 336 -15.25 -12.66 9.03
N ASP A 337 -13.92 -12.64 9.01
CA ASP A 337 -13.13 -12.24 10.17
C ASP A 337 -13.23 -10.73 10.45
N TYR A 338 -12.57 -10.25 11.49
CA TYR A 338 -12.57 -8.83 11.86
C TYR A 338 -11.81 -7.91 10.88
N LEU A 339 -11.04 -8.47 9.93
CA LEU A 339 -10.37 -7.73 8.84
C LEU A 339 -11.16 -7.76 7.52
N GLY A 340 -12.18 -8.60 7.41
CA GLY A 340 -13.05 -8.77 6.25
C GLY A 340 -12.67 -9.95 5.32
N TYR A 341 -11.75 -10.82 5.72
CA TYR A 341 -11.42 -12.06 5.01
C TYR A 341 -12.41 -13.17 5.35
N TYR A 342 -12.55 -14.15 4.45
CA TYR A 342 -13.44 -15.29 4.66
C TYR A 342 -12.96 -16.17 5.82
N ASN A 343 -13.87 -16.59 6.70
CA ASN A 343 -13.55 -17.45 7.85
C ASN A 343 -14.51 -18.64 8.08
N ASP A 344 -15.48 -18.84 7.17
CA ASP A 344 -16.47 -19.93 7.19
C ASP A 344 -17.28 -20.10 8.48
N GLN A 345 -17.39 -19.05 9.31
CA GLN A 345 -18.17 -19.14 10.54
C GLN A 345 -19.66 -18.93 10.26
N SER A 346 -20.48 -19.90 10.68
CA SER A 346 -21.94 -19.83 10.64
C SER A 346 -22.45 -19.09 11.88
N ASN A 347 -22.38 -17.76 11.84
CA ASN A 347 -22.80 -16.89 12.94
C ASN A 347 -24.29 -17.10 13.26
N SER A 348 -24.59 -17.72 14.41
CA SER A 348 -25.88 -18.37 14.72
C SER A 348 -27.10 -17.44 14.68
N ILE A 349 -26.94 -16.15 15.00
CA ILE A 349 -28.00 -15.14 14.89
C ILE A 349 -27.88 -14.25 13.64
N ASN A 350 -27.07 -14.68 12.66
CA ASN A 350 -26.77 -13.95 11.43
C ASN A 350 -26.28 -12.52 11.77
N THR A 351 -25.24 -12.39 12.58
CA THR A 351 -24.66 -11.10 13.00
C THR A 351 -23.18 -11.01 12.65
N LEU A 352 -22.65 -9.79 12.63
CA LEU A 352 -21.24 -9.43 12.56
C LEU A 352 -20.75 -8.83 13.89
N ILE A 353 -21.64 -8.58 14.85
CA ILE A 353 -21.26 -8.19 16.21
C ILE A 353 -20.37 -9.29 16.78
N PRO A 354 -19.14 -8.99 17.24
CA PRO A 354 -18.21 -10.01 17.71
C PRO A 354 -18.66 -10.62 19.03
N ASN A 355 -18.43 -11.91 19.21
CA ASN A 355 -18.40 -12.52 20.53
C ASN A 355 -17.05 -12.17 21.20
N ILE A 356 -17.07 -11.20 22.12
CA ILE A 356 -15.86 -10.70 22.78
C ILE A 356 -15.21 -11.74 23.71
N ASN A 357 -15.96 -12.75 24.19
CA ASN A 357 -15.40 -13.86 24.97
C ASN A 357 -14.33 -14.63 24.18
N LEU A 358 -14.40 -14.61 22.84
CA LEU A 358 -13.42 -15.26 21.96
C LEU A 358 -12.09 -14.50 21.82
N PHE A 359 -12.03 -13.24 22.30
CA PHE A 359 -10.88 -12.34 22.15
C PHE A 359 -10.24 -11.94 23.49
N GLU A 360 -11.04 -11.75 24.54
CA GLU A 360 -10.57 -11.17 25.82
C GLU A 360 -10.54 -12.18 26.98
N GLY A 361 -10.89 -13.46 26.75
CA GLY A 361 -10.91 -14.49 27.78
C GLY A 361 -11.96 -14.27 28.88
N THR A 362 -12.93 -13.39 28.62
CA THR A 362 -14.09 -13.15 29.49
C THR A 362 -15.13 -14.27 29.32
N SER A 363 -15.96 -14.48 30.33
CA SER A 363 -16.98 -15.55 30.33
C SER A 363 -18.39 -15.00 30.55
N ASN A 364 -18.75 -13.94 29.82
CA ASN A 364 -20.09 -13.35 29.93
C ASN A 364 -21.07 -14.08 29.00
N PRO A 365 -22.08 -14.81 29.52
CA PRO A 365 -23.02 -15.58 28.70
C PRO A 365 -23.77 -14.74 27.65
N ALA A 366 -23.92 -13.44 27.86
CA ALA A 366 -24.61 -12.53 26.94
C ALA A 366 -23.98 -12.49 25.54
N TYR A 367 -22.66 -12.69 25.43
CA TYR A 367 -21.95 -12.60 24.15
C TYR A 367 -21.82 -13.93 23.40
N ASN A 368 -22.19 -15.07 24.02
CA ASN A 368 -21.97 -16.40 23.45
C ASN A 368 -22.71 -16.64 22.11
N ASN A 369 -23.80 -15.92 21.87
CA ASN A 369 -24.59 -16.02 20.64
C ASN A 369 -24.13 -15.05 19.52
N PHE A 370 -23.12 -14.22 19.78
CA PHE A 370 -22.55 -13.27 18.80
C PHE A 370 -21.52 -13.94 17.88
N ALA A 371 -21.06 -13.20 16.88
CA ALA A 371 -20.28 -13.72 15.76
C ALA A 371 -18.86 -14.15 16.14
N ASP A 372 -18.43 -15.28 15.60
CA ASP A 372 -17.01 -15.63 15.58
C ASP A 372 -16.31 -14.87 14.46
N ARG A 373 -15.60 -13.81 14.84
CA ARG A 373 -14.84 -12.95 13.93
C ARG A 373 -13.35 -13.31 13.89
N ARG A 374 -12.94 -14.44 14.45
CA ARG A 374 -11.53 -14.85 14.43
C ARG A 374 -11.09 -15.17 13.00
N PRO A 375 -9.83 -14.86 12.64
CA PRO A 375 -9.28 -15.12 11.31
C PRO A 375 -9.00 -16.61 11.13
N VAL A 376 -9.14 -17.08 9.88
CA VAL A 376 -8.73 -18.43 9.44
C VAL A 376 -7.86 -18.24 8.22
N PHE A 377 -6.54 -18.37 8.37
CA PHE A 377 -5.58 -17.97 7.36
C PHE A 377 -5.75 -18.76 6.04
N GLU A 378 -6.02 -20.06 6.13
CA GLU A 378 -6.19 -20.91 4.95
C GLU A 378 -7.34 -20.44 4.04
N LEU A 379 -8.40 -19.88 4.62
CA LEU A 379 -9.55 -19.31 3.91
C LEU A 379 -9.30 -17.86 3.46
N ALA A 380 -8.46 -17.11 4.19
CA ALA A 380 -8.05 -15.76 3.81
C ALA A 380 -7.23 -15.71 2.51
N LYS A 381 -6.61 -16.84 2.11
CA LYS A 381 -5.90 -16.98 0.83
C LYS A 381 -6.81 -17.10 -0.38
N TYR A 382 -8.12 -17.30 -0.21
CA TYR A 382 -9.00 -17.49 -1.35
C TYR A 382 -9.03 -16.22 -2.22
N GLY A 383 -8.93 -16.40 -3.54
CA GLY A 383 -8.82 -15.33 -4.53
C GLY A 383 -7.42 -14.73 -4.71
N THR A 384 -6.41 -15.18 -3.95
CA THR A 384 -5.04 -14.64 -4.07
C THR A 384 -4.33 -15.19 -5.30
N LEU A 385 -3.43 -14.38 -5.90
CA LEU A 385 -2.65 -14.81 -7.06
C LEU A 385 -1.66 -15.89 -6.65
N LYS A 386 -1.92 -17.13 -7.07
CA LYS A 386 -1.08 -18.29 -6.78
C LYS A 386 0.13 -18.34 -7.70
N SER A 387 -0.04 -17.99 -8.97
CA SER A 387 1.07 -17.93 -9.91
C SER A 387 0.78 -17.13 -11.18
N ILE A 388 1.85 -16.74 -11.86
CA ILE A 388 1.83 -16.16 -13.21
C ILE A 388 2.81 -16.92 -14.10
N THR A 389 2.37 -17.33 -15.29
CA THR A 389 3.22 -17.88 -16.35
C THR A 389 3.46 -16.80 -17.38
N TYR A 390 4.73 -16.59 -17.73
CA TYR A 390 5.18 -15.57 -18.67
C TYR A 390 5.18 -16.11 -20.11
N PRO A 391 5.26 -15.24 -21.13
CA PRO A 391 5.36 -15.65 -22.53
C PRO A 391 6.52 -16.60 -22.82
N THR A 392 7.60 -16.51 -22.04
CA THR A 392 8.78 -17.39 -22.07
C THR A 392 8.53 -18.78 -21.48
N LYS A 393 7.31 -19.08 -21.04
CA LYS A 393 6.91 -20.32 -20.35
C LYS A 393 7.49 -20.51 -18.94
N GLY A 394 8.41 -19.65 -18.51
CA GLY A 394 8.76 -19.53 -17.09
C GLY A 394 7.55 -19.12 -16.24
N LYS A 395 7.57 -19.49 -14.97
CA LYS A 395 6.46 -19.31 -14.02
C LYS A 395 6.96 -18.73 -12.71
N THR A 396 6.27 -17.72 -12.19
CA THR A 396 6.46 -17.26 -10.81
C THR A 396 5.31 -17.77 -9.94
N ILE A 397 5.62 -18.42 -8.82
CA ILE A 397 4.66 -18.93 -7.83
C ILE A 397 4.79 -18.13 -6.54
N PHE A 398 3.65 -17.78 -5.94
CA PHE A 398 3.58 -17.04 -4.69
C PHE A 398 3.06 -17.92 -3.55
N GLU A 399 3.74 -17.87 -2.41
CA GLU A 399 3.31 -18.47 -1.16
C GLU A 399 3.09 -17.35 -0.15
N TYR A 400 2.01 -17.43 0.62
CA TYR A 400 1.61 -16.40 1.57
C TYR A 400 1.70 -16.88 3.02
N GLU A 401 1.72 -15.95 3.98
CA GLU A 401 1.64 -16.20 5.43
C GLU A 401 0.79 -15.13 6.13
N PRO A 402 0.27 -15.39 7.34
CA PRO A 402 -0.44 -14.37 8.11
C PRO A 402 0.50 -13.31 8.70
N ILE A 403 -0.06 -12.21 9.20
CA ILE A 403 0.70 -11.10 9.79
C ILE A 403 1.31 -11.49 11.15
N SER A 404 0.60 -12.26 11.98
CA SER A 404 1.07 -12.78 13.27
C SER A 404 0.52 -14.18 13.57
N GLU A 405 1.21 -14.97 14.41
CA GLU A 405 0.78 -16.28 14.90
C GLU A 405 0.27 -16.14 16.34
N ALA A 406 -0.91 -16.67 16.69
CA ALA A 406 -1.52 -16.40 17.99
C ALA A 406 -1.31 -17.54 19.01
N PRO A 407 -0.62 -17.33 20.15
CA PRO A 407 -0.66 -18.27 21.26
C PRO A 407 -1.94 -18.17 22.09
N LYS A 408 -2.71 -19.25 22.23
CA LYS A 408 -3.86 -19.28 23.17
C LYS A 408 -3.45 -19.86 24.51
N ASP A 409 -3.95 -19.27 25.60
CA ASP A 409 -3.96 -19.94 26.90
C ASP A 409 -4.90 -21.13 26.79
N GLU A 410 -4.37 -22.33 26.96
CA GLU A 410 -5.15 -23.55 27.09
C GLU A 410 -4.95 -24.14 28.47
N GLU A 411 -6.00 -24.79 28.95
CA GLU A 411 -5.91 -25.64 30.12
C GLU A 411 -6.61 -26.97 29.86
N PHE A 412 -6.13 -28.01 30.53
CA PHE A 412 -6.89 -29.24 30.63
C PHE A 412 -6.80 -29.78 32.05
N HIS A 413 -7.79 -30.59 32.38
CA HIS A 413 -7.92 -31.22 33.68
C HIS A 413 -7.71 -32.72 33.57
N LEU A 414 -7.03 -33.31 34.56
CA LEU A 414 -7.03 -34.75 34.81
C LEU A 414 -7.77 -34.97 36.13
N ASN A 415 -8.82 -35.79 36.14
CA ASN A 415 -9.72 -35.93 37.28
C ASN A 415 -9.87 -37.39 37.69
N ILE A 416 -9.89 -37.65 39.00
CA ILE A 416 -10.15 -38.97 39.59
C ILE A 416 -11.17 -38.80 40.74
N GLY A 417 -12.35 -39.43 40.63
CA GLY A 417 -13.50 -39.26 41.55
C GLY A 417 -14.69 -38.50 40.91
N ASN A 418 -15.95 -38.80 41.26
CA ASN A 418 -17.11 -38.41 40.44
C ASN A 418 -17.59 -36.96 40.60
N GLN A 419 -17.93 -36.38 39.45
CA GLN A 419 -18.81 -35.23 39.26
C GLN A 419 -20.27 -35.59 39.58
N LEU A 420 -20.98 -34.66 40.21
CA LEU A 420 -22.44 -34.61 40.39
C LEU A 420 -23.08 -35.70 41.28
N MET A 421 -23.94 -35.25 42.18
CA MET A 421 -24.55 -36.06 43.24
C MET A 421 -25.51 -37.11 42.66
N GLY A 422 -25.26 -38.41 42.87
CA GLY A 422 -26.33 -39.42 42.74
C GLY A 422 -25.97 -40.87 42.41
N ASP A 423 -24.89 -41.16 41.67
CA ASP A 423 -24.66 -42.53 41.15
C ASP A 423 -23.42 -43.25 41.73
N PRO A 424 -23.41 -44.60 41.81
CA PRO A 424 -22.31 -45.38 42.36
C PRO A 424 -21.07 -45.31 41.46
N ILE A 425 -19.93 -44.98 42.06
CA ILE A 425 -18.66 -44.69 41.38
C ILE A 425 -17.93 -45.99 41.02
N SER A 426 -17.63 -46.20 39.73
CA SER A 426 -16.59 -47.13 39.31
C SER A 426 -15.23 -46.44 39.44
N TYR A 427 -14.40 -46.92 40.35
CA TYR A 427 -13.09 -46.38 40.67
C TYR A 427 -12.13 -46.53 39.47
N VAL A 428 -11.75 -45.43 38.82
CA VAL A 428 -10.71 -45.39 37.79
C VAL A 428 -9.41 -44.90 38.44
N ASP A 429 -8.42 -45.78 38.61
CA ASP A 429 -7.20 -45.53 39.39
C ASP A 429 -6.21 -44.54 38.73
N ILE A 430 -6.38 -44.26 37.43
CA ILE A 430 -5.43 -43.47 36.62
C ILE A 430 -6.17 -42.72 35.51
N ASP A 431 -5.93 -41.41 35.40
CA ASP A 431 -6.29 -40.59 34.24
C ASP A 431 -5.03 -40.16 33.50
N ASN A 432 -5.05 -40.13 32.18
CA ASN A 432 -3.90 -39.72 31.40
C ASN A 432 -4.27 -38.99 30.11
N LYS A 433 -3.41 -38.05 29.73
CA LYS A 433 -3.49 -37.32 28.47
C LYS A 433 -2.13 -37.25 27.82
N GLU A 434 -2.10 -37.47 26.52
CA GLU A 434 -0.91 -37.29 25.69
C GLU A 434 -0.95 -35.91 25.03
N LEU A 435 0.22 -35.26 24.97
CA LEU A 435 0.40 -33.96 24.32
C LEU A 435 1.56 -34.02 23.34
N PHE A 436 1.37 -33.39 22.19
CA PHE A 436 2.30 -33.42 21.06
C PHE A 436 3.19 -32.16 21.02
N PRO A 437 4.39 -32.22 20.41
CA PRO A 437 5.35 -31.12 20.43
C PRO A 437 4.85 -29.80 19.85
N TYR A 438 3.89 -29.84 18.92
CA TYR A 438 3.31 -28.64 18.27
C TYR A 438 2.29 -27.90 19.15
N GLU A 439 1.97 -28.40 20.34
CA GLU A 439 0.93 -27.84 21.20
C GLU A 439 1.45 -26.79 22.21
N PHE A 440 2.74 -26.42 22.21
CA PHE A 440 3.35 -25.54 23.24
C PHE A 440 4.13 -24.33 22.67
N PHE A 441 3.74 -23.11 23.02
CA PHE A 441 4.31 -21.85 22.53
C PHE A 441 5.47 -21.29 23.36
N ASN A 442 5.35 -21.26 24.70
CA ASN A 442 6.39 -20.73 25.58
C ASN A 442 7.27 -21.84 26.20
N GLY A 443 6.84 -23.11 26.10
CA GLY A 443 7.57 -24.26 26.65
C GLY A 443 7.47 -24.35 28.18
N ILE A 444 6.50 -23.66 28.80
CA ILE A 444 6.24 -23.69 30.24
C ILE A 444 4.80 -24.14 30.45
N ALA A 445 4.61 -25.16 31.28
CA ALA A 445 3.30 -25.58 31.77
C ALA A 445 3.21 -25.32 33.27
N GLN A 446 2.16 -24.61 33.69
CA GLN A 446 1.81 -24.41 35.09
C GLN A 446 0.91 -25.55 35.54
N ILE A 447 1.26 -26.17 36.66
CA ILE A 447 0.61 -27.36 37.19
C ILE A 447 0.00 -27.00 38.53
N SER A 448 -1.32 -27.20 38.67
CA SER A 448 -2.03 -27.10 39.94
C SER A 448 -2.62 -28.46 40.29
N LEU A 449 -2.01 -29.11 41.27
CA LEU A 449 -2.37 -30.44 41.76
C LEU A 449 -3.23 -30.32 43.01
N HIS A 450 -4.38 -30.98 43.04
CA HIS A 450 -5.30 -30.95 44.18
C HIS A 450 -5.71 -32.35 44.59
N LEU A 451 -5.95 -32.50 45.90
CA LEU A 451 -6.50 -33.71 46.49
C LEU A 451 -7.44 -33.34 47.64
N ARG A 452 -8.65 -33.88 47.63
CA ARG A 452 -9.71 -33.63 48.60
C ARG A 452 -10.31 -34.94 49.09
N SER A 453 -10.73 -34.97 50.35
CA SER A 453 -11.55 -36.07 50.88
C SER A 453 -12.93 -35.59 51.30
N ASN A 454 -13.94 -36.41 50.98
CA ASN A 454 -15.35 -36.22 51.31
C ASN A 454 -15.86 -37.25 52.34
N ASP A 455 -14.96 -37.99 53.00
CA ASP A 455 -15.34 -38.96 54.03
C ASP A 455 -15.92 -38.25 55.26
N VAL A 456 -16.99 -38.80 55.83
CA VAL A 456 -17.78 -38.21 56.96
C VAL A 456 -17.40 -38.77 58.35
N SER A 457 -16.41 -39.65 58.46
CA SER A 457 -16.06 -40.37 59.69
C SER A 457 -14.88 -39.76 60.46
N THR A 458 -14.91 -39.79 61.80
CA THR A 458 -13.91 -39.19 62.72
C THR A 458 -12.95 -40.20 63.41
N SER A 459 -12.82 -41.45 62.92
CA SER A 459 -11.87 -42.44 63.51
C SER A 459 -11.43 -43.53 62.50
N PRO A 460 -10.19 -44.05 62.52
CA PRO A 460 -8.88 -43.39 62.47
C PRO A 460 -8.51 -42.91 61.04
N PRO A 461 -7.57 -41.96 60.87
CA PRO A 461 -7.37 -41.24 59.61
C PRO A 461 -6.65 -42.08 58.57
N LEU A 462 -7.35 -42.40 57.50
CA LEU A 462 -6.80 -43.04 56.31
C LEU A 462 -5.97 -42.00 55.53
N LYS A 463 -4.82 -42.39 54.99
CA LYS A 463 -3.95 -41.50 54.19
C LYS A 463 -4.32 -41.67 52.71
N ALA A 464 -4.24 -40.60 51.94
CA ALA A 464 -4.32 -40.65 50.48
C ALA A 464 -3.15 -39.84 49.90
N MET A 465 -2.57 -40.35 48.81
CA MET A 465 -1.48 -39.69 48.11
C MET A 465 -1.79 -39.65 46.61
N ALA A 466 -1.77 -38.45 46.06
CA ALA A 466 -1.90 -38.21 44.63
C ALA A 466 -0.52 -38.04 44.00
N GLU A 467 -0.27 -38.67 42.86
CA GLU A 467 0.98 -38.60 42.11
C GLU A 467 0.69 -38.12 40.67
N LEU A 468 1.40 -37.09 40.23
CA LEU A 468 1.48 -36.67 38.83
C LEU A 468 2.84 -37.09 38.27
N GLU A 469 2.83 -37.86 37.19
CA GLU A 469 3.99 -38.24 36.40
C GLU A 469 3.89 -37.63 35.01
N ILE A 470 4.97 -37.01 34.52
CA ILE A 470 5.12 -36.66 33.11
C ILE A 470 6.17 -37.58 32.52
N LEU A 471 5.79 -38.29 31.46
CA LEU A 471 6.64 -39.22 30.74
C LEU A 471 7.07 -38.64 29.40
N ASN A 472 8.31 -38.93 28.98
CA ASN A 472 8.80 -38.61 27.64
C ASN A 472 8.27 -39.59 26.58
N ASP A 473 8.70 -39.38 25.33
CA ASP A 473 8.42 -40.20 24.15
C ASP A 473 8.89 -41.66 24.26
N LEU A 474 9.85 -41.94 25.15
CA LEU A 474 10.32 -43.29 25.47
C LEU A 474 9.58 -43.91 26.68
N ASN A 475 8.48 -43.31 27.15
CA ASN A 475 7.74 -43.70 28.35
C ASN A 475 8.58 -43.71 29.65
N GLN A 476 9.63 -42.89 29.72
CA GLN A 476 10.41 -42.70 30.94
C GLN A 476 9.84 -41.52 31.73
N VAL A 477 9.69 -41.67 33.05
CA VAL A 477 9.26 -40.57 33.93
C VAL A 477 10.36 -39.53 34.01
N ILE A 478 10.07 -38.31 33.56
CA ILE A 478 11.02 -37.19 33.55
C ILE A 478 10.62 -36.07 34.51
N TYR A 479 9.38 -36.09 34.99
CA TYR A 479 8.90 -35.21 36.05
C TYR A 479 7.92 -35.97 36.94
N TYR A 480 8.01 -35.67 38.23
CA TYR A 480 7.23 -36.32 39.27
C TYR A 480 6.86 -35.32 40.35
N LYS A 481 5.57 -35.27 40.71
CA LYS A 481 5.08 -34.52 41.86
C LYS A 481 4.09 -35.37 42.64
N SER A 482 4.22 -35.38 43.95
CA SER A 482 3.28 -36.07 44.84
C SER A 482 2.70 -35.12 45.88
N LEU A 483 1.44 -35.32 46.20
CA LEU A 483 0.70 -34.58 47.20
C LEU A 483 0.00 -35.56 48.13
N GLY A 484 0.31 -35.49 49.42
CA GLY A 484 -0.27 -36.38 50.43
C GLY A 484 -1.14 -35.61 51.42
N VAL A 485 -2.15 -36.30 51.96
CA VAL A 485 -2.91 -35.81 53.13
C VAL A 485 -2.56 -36.69 54.33
N SER A 486 -2.07 -36.07 55.40
CA SER A 486 -1.63 -36.77 56.60
C SER A 486 -2.78 -37.12 57.56
N LYS A 487 -3.95 -36.46 57.41
CA LYS A 487 -5.16 -36.69 58.21
C LYS A 487 -6.40 -36.34 57.38
N ILE A 488 -7.24 -37.32 57.06
CA ILE A 488 -8.49 -37.09 56.34
C ILE A 488 -9.58 -36.67 57.33
N THR A 489 -10.09 -35.45 57.17
CA THR A 489 -11.24 -34.89 57.90
C THR A 489 -12.25 -34.42 56.85
N PRO A 490 -13.57 -34.52 57.07
CA PRO A 490 -14.57 -34.15 56.07
C PRO A 490 -14.34 -32.71 55.59
N GLY A 491 -14.16 -32.51 54.28
CA GLY A 491 -13.95 -31.18 53.69
C GLY A 491 -12.50 -30.69 53.66
N TYR A 492 -11.51 -31.48 54.10
CA TYR A 492 -10.10 -31.11 53.99
C TYR A 492 -9.59 -31.25 52.55
N SER A 493 -8.94 -30.21 52.04
CA SER A 493 -8.30 -30.18 50.72
C SER A 493 -6.85 -29.73 50.83
N THR A 494 -5.99 -30.27 49.98
CA THR A 494 -4.60 -29.86 49.84
C THR A 494 -4.32 -29.52 48.38
N LYS A 495 -3.43 -28.55 48.16
CA LYS A 495 -3.02 -28.12 46.82
C LYS A 495 -1.51 -27.98 46.73
N ALA A 496 -0.96 -28.25 45.55
CA ALA A 496 0.42 -27.95 45.20
C ALA A 496 0.46 -27.29 43.82
N GLU A 497 1.21 -26.20 43.73
CA GLU A 497 1.46 -25.49 42.48
C GLU A 497 2.92 -25.75 42.07
N ASP A 498 3.17 -25.92 40.78
CA ASP A 498 4.50 -26.14 40.23
C ASP A 498 4.58 -25.72 38.77
N GLU A 499 5.79 -25.64 38.22
CA GLU A 499 6.02 -25.35 36.81
C GLU A 499 6.92 -26.42 36.17
N PHE A 500 6.62 -26.78 34.93
CA PHE A 500 7.40 -27.73 34.16
C PHE A 500 7.84 -27.15 32.81
N THR A 501 9.14 -27.21 32.52
CA THR A 501 9.71 -26.78 31.25
C THR A 501 9.74 -27.93 30.24
N LEU A 502 9.14 -27.71 29.07
CA LEU A 502 8.98 -28.71 28.01
C LEU A 502 9.95 -28.47 26.85
N ASP A 503 10.57 -29.54 26.35
CA ASP A 503 11.33 -29.59 25.09
C ASP A 503 10.35 -29.72 23.92
N ARG A 504 10.33 -28.70 23.07
CA ARG A 504 9.38 -28.54 21.95
C ARG A 504 9.59 -29.52 20.79
N THR A 505 10.58 -30.42 20.90
CA THR A 505 10.84 -31.47 19.90
C THR A 505 10.30 -32.83 20.33
N LYS A 506 9.78 -32.96 21.56
CA LYS A 506 9.46 -34.24 22.18
C LYS A 506 7.99 -34.36 22.57
N LYS A 507 7.46 -35.58 22.53
CA LYS A 507 6.09 -35.92 22.95
C LYS A 507 6.06 -36.17 24.46
N TYR A 508 4.98 -35.78 25.12
CA TYR A 508 4.80 -35.97 26.56
C TYR A 508 3.50 -36.69 26.89
N LYS A 509 3.52 -37.50 27.96
CA LYS A 509 2.33 -38.14 28.52
C LYS A 509 2.19 -37.74 29.98
N PHE A 510 1.07 -37.10 30.31
CA PHE A 510 0.73 -36.72 31.67
C PHE A 510 -0.13 -37.81 32.27
N ARG A 511 0.29 -38.34 33.41
CA ARG A 511 -0.38 -39.43 34.10
C ARG A 511 -0.65 -39.00 35.53
N TYR A 512 -1.91 -38.96 35.90
CA TYR A 512 -2.34 -38.69 37.26
C TYR A 512 -2.91 -39.95 37.89
N LYS A 513 -2.53 -40.24 39.14
CA LYS A 513 -2.98 -41.43 39.87
C LYS A 513 -3.08 -41.15 41.36
N ILE A 514 -4.01 -41.83 42.03
CA ILE A 514 -4.09 -41.83 43.49
C ILE A 514 -3.57 -43.18 43.97
N LYS A 515 -2.53 -43.17 44.81
CA LYS A 515 -1.93 -44.36 45.42
C LYS A 515 -2.10 -44.35 46.93
N ASN A 516 -1.97 -45.55 47.50
CA ASN A 516 -2.21 -45.79 48.92
C ASN A 516 -3.57 -45.24 49.34
N ASN A 517 -4.57 -45.32 48.45
CA ASN A 517 -5.87 -44.73 48.70
C ASN A 517 -6.62 -45.60 49.70
N VAL A 518 -6.57 -45.22 50.97
CA VAL A 518 -7.35 -45.91 51.99
C VAL A 518 -8.65 -45.14 52.29
N CYS A 519 -8.94 -44.03 51.61
CA CYS A 519 -10.19 -43.31 51.79
C CYS A 519 -11.33 -43.91 50.95
N SER A 520 -12.57 -43.82 51.44
CA SER A 520 -13.75 -44.34 50.74
C SER A 520 -14.29 -43.39 49.67
N ASN A 521 -14.02 -42.09 49.80
CA ASN A 521 -14.47 -41.04 48.88
C ASN A 521 -13.46 -39.87 48.79
N CYS A 522 -12.42 -40.03 47.98
CA CYS A 522 -11.49 -38.95 47.64
C CYS A 522 -11.61 -38.54 46.18
N GLU A 523 -11.38 -37.27 45.96
CA GLU A 523 -11.36 -36.64 44.66
C GLU A 523 -9.99 -35.99 44.46
N GLY A 524 -9.37 -36.25 43.31
CA GLY A 524 -8.14 -35.62 42.89
C GLY A 524 -8.35 -34.91 41.56
N HIS A 525 -7.85 -33.69 41.44
CA HIS A 525 -7.86 -32.97 40.18
C HIS A 525 -6.51 -32.30 39.92
N VAL A 526 -6.06 -32.35 38.67
CA VAL A 526 -4.89 -31.63 38.19
C VAL A 526 -5.32 -30.66 37.12
N THR A 527 -5.00 -29.40 37.28
CA THR A 527 -5.14 -28.39 36.23
C THR A 527 -3.76 -28.11 35.64
N ILE A 528 -3.63 -28.24 34.34
CA ILE A 528 -2.39 -27.91 33.61
C ILE A 528 -2.69 -26.77 32.66
N LYS A 529 -2.11 -25.59 32.91
CA LYS A 529 -2.23 -24.39 32.09
C LYS A 529 -0.97 -24.19 31.24
N TYR A 530 -1.14 -23.93 29.95
CA TYR A 530 -0.03 -23.76 29.01
C TYR A 530 -0.45 -22.86 27.84
N LYS A 531 0.52 -22.29 27.12
CA LYS A 531 0.24 -21.56 25.89
C LYS A 531 0.38 -22.47 24.67
N LYS A 532 -0.61 -22.53 23.80
CA LYS A 532 -0.61 -23.31 22.54
C LYS A 532 -0.51 -22.41 21.31
N LEU A 533 0.36 -22.75 20.37
CA LEU A 533 0.53 -21.98 19.12
C LEU A 533 -0.62 -22.30 18.15
N ASP A 534 -1.46 -21.32 17.82
CA ASP A 534 -2.51 -21.46 16.81
C ASP A 534 -1.94 -21.16 15.41
N ILE A 535 -1.39 -22.19 14.77
CA ILE A 535 -0.74 -22.09 13.45
C ILE A 535 -1.75 -21.78 12.34
N GLN A 536 -3.06 -21.95 12.57
CA GLN A 536 -4.10 -21.81 11.53
C GLN A 536 -4.78 -20.44 11.49
N ASN A 537 -4.66 -19.61 12.53
CA ASN A 537 -5.55 -18.45 12.76
C ASN A 537 -4.83 -17.11 12.93
N GLY A 538 -3.78 -16.87 12.13
CA GLY A 538 -3.17 -15.54 12.07
C GLY A 538 -3.98 -14.56 11.22
N PRO A 539 -4.16 -13.29 11.62
CA PRO A 539 -4.91 -12.33 10.83
C PRO A 539 -4.15 -11.84 9.61
N GLY A 540 -4.90 -11.51 8.56
CA GLY A 540 -4.37 -10.87 7.36
C GLY A 540 -3.50 -11.79 6.51
N ILE A 541 -2.87 -11.21 5.51
CA ILE A 541 -2.09 -11.96 4.53
C ILE A 541 -0.96 -11.10 3.98
N ARG A 542 0.21 -11.70 3.85
CA ARG A 542 1.40 -11.08 3.26
C ARG A 542 2.24 -12.12 2.51
N LEU A 543 3.13 -11.66 1.63
CA LEU A 543 3.96 -12.55 0.81
C LEU A 543 5.03 -13.23 1.67
N LYS A 544 5.05 -14.55 1.64
CA LYS A 544 6.01 -15.38 2.35
C LYS A 544 7.20 -15.72 1.46
N LYS A 545 6.93 -16.42 0.34
CA LYS A 545 7.94 -16.85 -0.63
C LYS A 545 7.50 -16.55 -2.06
N GLN A 546 8.49 -16.30 -2.90
CA GLN A 546 8.36 -16.24 -4.34
C GLN A 546 9.28 -17.30 -4.96
N TYR A 547 8.74 -18.12 -5.84
CA TYR A 547 9.49 -19.11 -6.62
C TYR A 547 9.49 -18.67 -8.08
N ASP A 548 10.64 -18.29 -8.61
CA ASP A 548 10.83 -17.99 -10.03
C ASP A 548 11.38 -19.25 -10.70
N ILE A 549 10.56 -19.88 -11.53
CA ILE A 549 10.84 -21.15 -12.22
C ILE A 549 11.07 -20.84 -13.69
N SER A 550 12.26 -21.14 -14.20
CA SER A 550 12.55 -20.98 -15.64
C SER A 550 11.92 -22.11 -16.47
N GLU A 551 11.89 -21.94 -17.80
CA GLU A 551 11.44 -23.00 -18.73
C GLU A 551 12.23 -24.31 -18.55
N ASN A 552 13.49 -24.23 -18.12
CA ASN A 552 14.35 -25.38 -17.86
C ASN A 552 14.23 -25.92 -16.42
N ASN A 553 13.16 -25.54 -15.69
CA ASN A 553 12.91 -25.91 -14.29
C ASN A 553 14.00 -25.46 -13.29
N VAL A 554 14.78 -24.42 -13.61
CA VAL A 554 15.67 -23.79 -12.62
C VAL A 554 14.81 -22.98 -11.67
N VAL A 555 14.89 -23.26 -10.37
CA VAL A 555 14.11 -22.60 -9.34
C VAL A 555 14.96 -21.60 -8.57
N ASN A 556 14.54 -20.34 -8.56
CA ASN A 556 15.07 -19.30 -7.69
C ASN A 556 14.03 -18.94 -6.63
N ILE A 557 14.42 -19.05 -5.36
CA ILE A 557 13.53 -18.82 -4.23
C ILE A 557 13.92 -17.51 -3.56
N LYS A 558 12.94 -16.65 -3.35
CA LYS A 558 13.05 -15.48 -2.46
C LYS A 558 12.12 -15.68 -1.27
N ARG A 559 12.66 -15.69 -0.06
CA ARG A 559 11.87 -15.74 1.20
C ARG A 559 11.92 -14.36 1.87
N MET A 560 10.75 -13.79 2.12
CA MET A 560 10.61 -12.49 2.79
C MET A 560 10.48 -12.70 4.29
N TYR A 561 11.23 -11.96 5.10
CA TYR A 561 11.07 -11.84 6.54
C TYR A 561 10.79 -10.39 6.87
N TYR A 562 9.71 -10.11 7.60
CA TYR A 562 9.29 -8.76 7.96
C TYR A 562 9.94 -8.31 9.27
N THR A 563 11.26 -8.51 9.36
CA THR A 563 12.13 -8.18 10.49
C THR A 563 13.59 -8.16 10.02
N ASN A 564 14.51 -7.70 10.87
CA ASN A 564 15.94 -7.76 10.60
C ASN A 564 16.48 -9.20 10.75
N PHE A 565 17.66 -9.49 10.23
CA PHE A 565 18.20 -10.85 10.20
C PHE A 565 18.39 -11.45 11.61
N LEU A 566 18.85 -10.66 12.58
CA LEU A 566 19.18 -11.13 13.93
C LEU A 566 17.95 -11.61 14.70
N ASP A 567 16.77 -11.07 14.38
CA ASP A 567 15.52 -11.42 15.03
C ASP A 567 14.80 -12.61 14.37
N ILE A 568 15.23 -13.06 13.18
CA ILE A 568 14.60 -14.19 12.47
C ILE A 568 14.49 -15.45 13.34
N PRO A 569 15.54 -15.90 14.07
CA PRO A 569 15.44 -17.09 14.92
C PRO A 569 14.39 -16.97 16.04
N ASN A 570 14.07 -15.74 16.47
CA ASN A 570 13.11 -15.43 17.52
C ASN A 570 11.80 -14.85 16.98
N ILE A 571 11.59 -14.79 15.66
CA ILE A 571 10.42 -14.14 15.05
C ILE A 571 9.10 -14.69 15.58
N LYS A 572 9.07 -15.99 15.91
CA LYS A 572 7.90 -16.65 16.51
C LYS A 572 7.67 -16.32 17.99
N LYS A 573 8.72 -15.94 18.73
CA LYS A 573 8.60 -15.54 20.15
C LYS A 573 8.20 -14.06 20.30
N ASN A 574 8.57 -13.23 19.33
CA ASN A 574 8.38 -11.78 19.38
C ASN A 574 7.05 -11.30 18.76
N ASN A 575 6.33 -12.16 18.04
CA ASN A 575 4.99 -11.82 17.52
C ASN A 575 3.97 -11.87 18.67
N THR A 576 3.64 -10.71 19.23
CA THR A 576 2.51 -10.57 20.15
C THR A 576 1.18 -10.66 19.40
N ILE A 577 0.19 -11.30 20.03
CA ILE A 577 -1.18 -11.36 19.50
C ILE A 577 -1.72 -9.94 19.44
N LEU A 578 -2.27 -9.58 18.30
CA LEU A 578 -3.00 -8.35 18.14
C LEU A 578 -4.48 -8.67 18.37
N ILE A 579 -4.91 -8.48 19.61
CA ILE A 579 -6.30 -8.68 20.01
C ILE A 579 -7.07 -7.44 19.57
N PRO A 580 -8.03 -7.54 18.63
CA PRO A 580 -8.79 -6.38 18.19
C PRO A 580 -9.57 -5.78 19.36
N ASN A 581 -9.44 -4.46 19.56
CA ASN A 581 -10.24 -3.75 20.55
C ASN A 581 -11.58 -3.34 19.93
N PHE A 582 -12.65 -4.02 20.33
CA PHE A 582 -14.01 -3.64 19.99
C PHE A 582 -14.53 -2.66 21.06
N LYS A 583 -14.33 -1.34 20.83
CA LYS A 583 -14.72 -0.31 21.82
C LYS A 583 -16.19 -0.42 22.22
N THR A 584 -16.42 -0.66 23.50
CA THR A 584 -17.70 -0.49 24.19
C THR A 584 -17.81 0.94 24.68
N HIS A 585 -18.85 1.66 24.26
CA HIS A 585 -19.15 2.98 24.82
C HIS A 585 -20.19 2.80 25.90
N PHE A 586 -19.96 3.40 27.05
CA PHE A 586 -20.89 3.43 28.17
C PHE A 586 -21.64 4.76 28.16
N LEU A 587 -22.95 4.73 27.97
CA LEU A 587 -23.80 5.89 28.22
C LEU A 587 -24.53 5.66 29.54
N LEU A 588 -24.18 6.42 30.58
CA LEU A 588 -24.87 6.32 31.87
C LEU A 588 -26.16 7.15 31.78
N GLN A 589 -27.30 6.49 31.61
CA GLN A 589 -28.61 7.10 31.80
C GLN A 589 -29.05 6.84 33.24
N THR A 590 -29.20 7.87 34.05
CA THR A 590 -29.95 7.78 35.31
C THR A 590 -31.43 7.86 34.99
N ARG A 591 -32.18 6.77 35.19
CA ARG A 591 -33.65 6.82 35.12
C ARG A 591 -34.18 6.98 36.55
N LEU A 592 -35.10 7.94 36.73
CA LEU A 592 -35.92 7.99 37.95
C LEU A 592 -36.74 6.69 38.01
N PRO A 593 -36.75 5.96 39.14
CA PRO A 593 -37.52 4.73 39.25
C PRO A 593 -38.98 4.99 38.93
N ASN A 594 -39.56 4.17 38.04
CA ASN A 594 -41.00 4.18 37.84
C ASN A 594 -41.63 3.44 39.04
N ALA A 595 -42.35 4.16 39.91
CA ALA A 595 -42.87 3.65 41.18
C ALA A 595 -43.90 2.48 41.05
N GLN A 596 -44.19 2.01 39.84
CA GLN A 596 -45.26 1.05 39.56
C GLN A 596 -44.78 -0.38 39.23
N THR A 597 -43.47 -0.64 39.07
CA THR A 597 -42.97 -1.98 38.68
C THR A 597 -42.36 -2.80 39.82
N SER A 598 -42.34 -2.30 41.05
CA SER A 598 -41.77 -3.00 42.21
C SER A 598 -42.84 -3.70 43.09
N SER A 599 -43.79 -4.40 42.48
CA SER A 599 -44.86 -5.13 43.20
C SER A 599 -44.38 -6.48 43.78
N GLY A 600 -43.27 -6.49 44.53
CA GLY A 600 -42.67 -7.71 45.06
C GLY A 600 -41.69 -7.56 46.23
N CYS A 601 -41.31 -6.35 46.61
CA CYS A 601 -40.36 -6.11 47.70
C CYS A 601 -41.05 -5.26 48.79
N TYR A 602 -41.83 -5.90 49.67
CA TYR A 602 -42.70 -5.20 50.61
C TYR A 602 -42.17 -5.05 52.06
N ASP A 603 -40.94 -5.44 52.35
CA ASP A 603 -40.46 -5.52 53.76
C ASP A 603 -39.34 -4.54 54.18
N HIS A 604 -39.10 -3.44 53.45
CA HIS A 604 -38.18 -2.39 53.93
C HIS A 604 -38.82 -0.99 54.00
N PRO A 605 -38.80 -0.32 55.16
CA PRO A 605 -39.39 1.00 55.33
C PRO A 605 -38.47 2.09 54.77
N THR A 606 -38.99 2.86 53.80
CA THR A 606 -38.73 4.30 53.56
C THR A 606 -37.28 4.81 53.53
N ASP A 607 -36.35 4.09 52.92
CA ASP A 607 -35.13 4.73 52.40
C ASP A 607 -35.32 5.05 50.91
N SER A 608 -35.22 6.34 50.59
CA SER A 608 -35.14 6.86 49.24
C SER A 608 -34.00 6.17 48.48
N TYR A 609 -34.35 5.21 47.62
CA TYR A 609 -33.38 4.55 46.75
C TYR A 609 -32.74 5.59 45.82
N PRO A 610 -31.40 5.74 45.81
CA PRO A 610 -30.74 6.51 44.78
C PRO A 610 -31.09 5.88 43.42
N GLY A 611 -31.41 6.72 42.43
CA GLY A 611 -31.97 6.30 41.15
C GLY A 611 -31.22 5.14 40.49
N SER A 612 -31.94 4.31 39.74
CA SER A 612 -31.34 3.27 38.92
C SER A 612 -30.47 3.92 37.84
N SER A 613 -29.18 3.61 37.83
CA SER A 613 -28.29 3.94 36.72
C SER A 613 -28.35 2.79 35.71
N THR A 614 -28.83 3.11 34.51
CA THR A 614 -28.68 2.27 33.32
C THR A 614 -27.39 2.66 32.62
N VAL A 615 -26.50 1.70 32.45
CA VAL A 615 -25.32 1.84 31.61
C VAL A 615 -25.65 1.22 30.25
N VAL A 616 -25.70 2.03 29.20
CA VAL A 616 -25.86 1.52 27.83
C VAL A 616 -24.50 1.13 27.32
N GLU A 617 -24.31 -0.15 27.02
CA GLU A 617 -23.11 -0.64 26.33
C GLU A 617 -23.39 -0.71 24.82
N ASN A 618 -22.54 -0.08 24.00
CA ASN A 618 -22.62 -0.15 22.54
C ASN A 618 -21.43 -0.90 21.95
N LEU A 619 -21.67 -2.13 21.48
CA LEU A 619 -20.68 -2.93 20.74
C LEU A 619 -20.81 -2.70 19.23
N LYS A 620 -19.65 -2.51 18.58
CA LYS A 620 -19.56 -2.35 17.12
C LYS A 620 -19.01 -3.61 16.45
N SER A 621 -19.56 -3.94 15.28
CA SER A 621 -19.08 -5.04 14.43
C SER A 621 -17.69 -4.85 13.82
N THR A 622 -17.17 -3.62 13.78
CA THR A 622 -15.83 -3.31 13.30
C THR A 622 -14.98 -2.83 14.46
N PRO A 623 -13.80 -3.45 14.71
CA PRO A 623 -12.95 -3.05 15.81
C PRO A 623 -12.34 -1.68 15.54
N ASN A 624 -11.94 -0.98 16.60
CA ASN A 624 -11.09 0.19 16.45
C ASN A 624 -9.63 -0.28 16.28
N VAL A 625 -9.19 -0.35 15.03
CA VAL A 625 -7.85 -0.84 14.65
C VAL A 625 -6.74 0.20 14.86
N SER A 626 -7.06 1.47 15.11
CA SER A 626 -6.03 2.53 15.24
C SER A 626 -5.30 2.50 16.59
N SER A 627 -5.76 1.72 17.57
CA SER A 627 -5.20 1.65 18.93
C SER A 627 -4.47 0.34 19.25
N LEU A 628 -4.18 -0.48 18.24
CA LEU A 628 -3.48 -1.74 18.42
C LEU A 628 -1.97 -1.50 18.35
N GLY A 629 -1.34 -1.41 19.52
CA GLY A 629 0.11 -1.24 19.63
C GLY A 629 0.87 -2.46 19.12
N TYR A 630 1.86 -2.23 18.26
CA TYR A 630 2.81 -3.26 17.82
C TYR A 630 4.20 -2.86 18.29
N ASN A 631 4.83 -3.71 19.12
CA ASN A 631 6.22 -3.49 19.52
C ASN A 631 7.13 -4.06 18.42
N TYR A 632 7.85 -3.19 17.72
CA TYR A 632 8.89 -3.62 16.80
C TYR A 632 10.06 -4.22 17.61
N PRO A 633 10.67 -5.35 17.20
CA PRO A 633 11.82 -5.93 17.91
C PRO A 633 13.10 -5.08 17.88
N SER A 634 13.12 -3.95 17.16
CA SER A 634 14.29 -3.06 17.14
C SER A 634 14.56 -2.55 18.55
N GLY A 635 15.75 -2.84 19.09
CA GLY A 635 16.14 -2.67 20.51
C GLY A 635 16.06 -1.27 21.16
N ASN A 636 15.24 -0.34 20.65
CA ASN A 636 14.78 0.84 21.39
C ASN A 636 13.37 0.57 21.93
N LEU A 637 13.31 0.07 23.17
CA LEU A 637 12.11 -0.26 23.94
C LEU A 637 11.23 0.95 24.34
N THR A 638 11.39 2.13 23.73
CA THR A 638 10.79 3.37 24.24
C THR A 638 9.61 3.90 23.45
N GLU A 639 9.20 3.29 22.33
CA GLU A 639 8.21 3.89 21.44
C GLU A 639 7.29 2.84 20.76
N PRO A 640 6.04 2.63 21.24
CA PRO A 640 5.10 1.68 20.64
C PRO A 640 4.52 2.21 19.32
N ASN A 641 5.02 1.72 18.18
CA ASN A 641 4.48 2.08 16.86
C ASN A 641 3.07 1.50 16.67
N TYR A 642 2.08 2.37 16.44
CA TYR A 642 0.70 1.97 16.11
C TYR A 642 0.62 1.39 14.69
N PHE A 643 0.08 0.16 14.57
CA PHE A 643 0.06 -0.60 13.32
C PHE A 643 -1.32 -0.53 12.64
N ASN A 644 -1.39 -0.06 11.40
CA ASN A 644 -2.62 -0.11 10.61
C ASN A 644 -2.74 -1.48 9.91
N PHE A 645 -3.69 -2.32 10.34
CA PHE A 645 -3.90 -3.66 9.74
C PHE A 645 -4.39 -3.64 8.30
N ASN A 646 -4.99 -2.54 7.85
CA ASN A 646 -5.41 -2.41 6.46
C ASN A 646 -4.22 -2.10 5.55
N ASP A 647 -3.15 -1.50 6.08
CA ASP A 647 -1.92 -1.17 5.34
C ASP A 647 -0.69 -1.27 6.27
N PRO A 648 -0.19 -2.50 6.51
CA PRO A 648 0.91 -2.73 7.43
C PRO A 648 2.23 -2.19 6.86
N MET A 649 2.83 -1.22 7.54
CA MET A 649 4.14 -0.68 7.19
C MET A 649 5.24 -1.41 7.96
N TYR A 650 6.28 -1.87 7.26
CA TYR A 650 7.40 -2.60 7.85
C TYR A 650 8.67 -1.76 7.75
N SER A 651 9.29 -1.44 8.89
CA SER A 651 10.56 -0.70 8.93
C SER A 651 11.74 -1.58 8.53
N ASP A 652 11.69 -2.88 8.79
CA ASP A 652 12.77 -3.82 8.48
C ASP A 652 12.24 -5.00 7.68
N ILE A 653 12.91 -5.31 6.56
CA ILE A 653 12.60 -6.42 5.67
C ILE A 653 13.89 -7.14 5.31
N THR A 654 13.99 -8.43 5.62
CA THR A 654 15.09 -9.30 5.21
C THR A 654 14.63 -10.27 4.14
N ILE A 655 15.31 -10.29 3.01
CA ILE A 655 15.05 -11.16 1.87
C ILE A 655 16.16 -12.22 1.83
N SER A 656 15.78 -13.49 1.95
CA SER A 656 16.68 -14.62 1.72
C SER A 656 16.65 -15.02 0.26
N PHE A 657 17.83 -15.14 -0.34
CA PHE A 657 18.03 -15.80 -1.62
C PHE A 657 18.39 -17.27 -1.32
N GLY A 658 17.53 -18.21 -1.72
CA GLY A 658 17.86 -19.64 -1.65
C GLY A 658 16.96 -20.52 -0.80
N GLY A 659 16.05 -19.98 0.02
CA GLY A 659 15.25 -20.77 0.95
C GLY A 659 15.19 -20.14 2.33
N ASP A 660 14.85 -20.92 3.36
CA ASP A 660 14.86 -20.41 4.75
C ASP A 660 16.27 -20.44 5.38
N GLN A 661 17.28 -20.98 4.68
CA GLN A 661 18.67 -21.10 5.17
C GLN A 661 19.64 -20.11 4.50
N PHE A 662 19.15 -19.19 3.66
CA PHE A 662 19.98 -18.17 2.99
C PHE A 662 21.09 -18.79 2.13
N GLU A 663 20.76 -19.87 1.43
CA GLU A 663 21.65 -20.72 0.65
C GLU A 663 22.43 -19.96 -0.44
N LYS A 664 21.84 -18.87 -0.95
CA LYS A 664 22.44 -17.93 -1.92
C LYS A 664 22.67 -16.53 -1.31
N GLY A 665 22.63 -16.41 0.02
CA GLY A 665 22.75 -15.15 0.76
C GLY A 665 21.42 -14.43 0.94
N GLY A 666 21.47 -13.13 1.17
CA GLY A 666 20.27 -12.32 1.40
C GLY A 666 20.52 -10.83 1.30
N GLU A 667 19.44 -10.08 1.47
CA GLU A 667 19.39 -8.62 1.41
C GLU A 667 18.54 -8.13 2.61
N GLU A 668 19.09 -7.27 3.45
CA GLU A 668 18.37 -6.63 4.56
C GLU A 668 18.13 -5.16 4.23
N LYS A 669 16.85 -4.75 4.17
CA LYS A 669 16.44 -3.37 3.93
C LYS A 669 15.80 -2.77 5.18
N ARG A 670 16.15 -1.52 5.48
CA ARG A 670 15.52 -0.70 6.51
C ARG A 670 14.90 0.54 5.90
N TYR A 671 13.67 0.85 6.29
CA TYR A 671 12.89 2.00 5.85
C TYR A 671 12.55 2.91 7.03
N TYR A 672 12.51 4.21 6.75
CA TYR A 672 12.00 5.19 7.69
C TYR A 672 10.48 5.05 7.77
N VAL A 673 9.98 4.95 8.99
CA VAL A 673 8.55 5.03 9.30
C VAL A 673 8.45 6.09 10.38
N LYS A 674 7.73 7.17 10.11
CA LYS A 674 7.57 8.26 11.08
C LYS A 674 6.87 7.70 12.32
N PRO A 675 7.47 7.77 13.52
CA PRO A 675 6.80 7.33 14.74
C PRO A 675 5.49 8.10 14.90
N ARG A 676 4.41 7.37 15.19
CA ARG A 676 3.05 7.92 15.30
C ARG A 676 2.66 8.11 16.76
N ASN A 677 3.65 8.39 17.61
CA ASN A 677 3.52 8.44 19.06
C ASN A 677 3.02 9.80 19.52
N GLU A 678 1.70 9.92 19.63
CA GLU A 678 1.10 10.70 20.70
C GLU A 678 -0.02 9.88 21.33
N ASP A 679 0.09 9.63 22.63
CA ASP A 679 -0.78 8.76 23.42
C ASP A 679 -2.27 9.11 23.25
N PHE A 680 -3.01 8.25 22.55
CA PHE A 680 -4.47 8.25 22.58
C PHE A 680 -4.98 7.61 23.88
N THR A 681 -4.81 8.30 25.02
CA THR A 681 -5.64 8.03 26.18
C THR A 681 -6.91 8.88 26.08
N LEU A 682 -8.02 8.21 25.76
CA LEU A 682 -9.35 8.81 25.93
C LEU A 682 -9.48 9.11 27.43
N PHE A 683 -9.35 10.38 27.82
CA PHE A 683 -9.67 10.77 29.18
C PHE A 683 -11.20 10.76 29.26
N SER A 684 -11.76 9.68 29.80
CA SER A 684 -13.06 9.80 30.45
C SER A 684 -12.77 10.55 31.75
N PRO A 685 -13.28 11.77 31.96
CA PRO A 685 -13.19 12.36 33.28
C PRO A 685 -13.80 11.38 34.28
N ASP A 686 -13.13 11.24 35.42
CA ASP A 686 -13.65 10.45 36.53
C ASP A 686 -14.86 11.24 37.08
N PHE A 687 -16.08 10.81 36.73
CA PHE A 687 -17.30 11.56 37.01
C PHE A 687 -17.56 11.76 38.51
N TYR A 688 -16.90 10.98 39.38
CA TYR A 688 -16.88 11.21 40.82
C TYR A 688 -16.27 12.56 41.21
N GLN A 689 -15.40 13.14 40.39
CA GLN A 689 -14.82 14.47 40.60
C GLN A 689 -15.70 15.61 40.02
N LEU A 690 -16.75 15.29 39.25
CA LEU A 690 -17.61 16.28 38.56
C LEU A 690 -18.89 16.64 39.33
N GLY A 691 -19.11 16.02 40.50
CA GLY A 691 -20.26 16.29 41.37
C GLY A 691 -21.56 15.64 40.88
N ALA A 692 -22.38 15.16 41.81
CA ALA A 692 -23.56 14.31 41.55
C ALA A 692 -24.79 15.04 40.94
N ASP A 693 -24.63 16.27 40.43
CA ASP A 693 -25.75 17.09 39.95
C ASP A 693 -25.41 17.64 38.56
N ASP A 694 -26.03 17.06 37.52
CA ASP A 694 -25.85 17.41 36.09
C ASP A 694 -26.04 18.92 35.81
N ARG A 695 -26.75 19.63 36.70
CA ARG A 695 -27.00 21.08 36.61
C ARG A 695 -25.80 21.95 36.99
N GLN A 696 -24.83 21.46 37.76
CA GLN A 696 -23.63 22.23 38.13
C GLN A 696 -22.52 22.17 37.06
N ILE A 697 -22.50 21.11 36.26
CA ILE A 697 -21.53 20.91 35.16
C ILE A 697 -21.78 21.92 34.03
N LEU A 698 -23.04 22.26 33.76
CA LEU A 698 -23.48 23.15 32.68
C LEU A 698 -23.25 24.65 32.95
N GLY A 699 -22.79 25.01 34.16
CA GLY A 699 -22.64 26.39 34.62
C GLY A 699 -21.23 26.81 35.06
N ASN A 700 -20.23 25.92 35.01
CA ASN A 700 -18.89 26.21 35.51
C ASN A 700 -17.85 26.27 34.37
N ASP A 701 -17.53 27.49 33.94
CA ASP A 701 -16.58 27.78 32.86
C ASP A 701 -15.18 27.17 33.09
N GLY A 702 -14.79 26.93 34.35
CA GLY A 702 -13.50 26.33 34.69
C GLY A 702 -13.36 24.87 34.24
N ILE A 703 -14.43 24.07 34.33
CA ILE A 703 -14.44 22.63 33.98
C ILE A 703 -14.44 22.45 32.45
N LEU A 704 -15.19 23.29 31.73
CA LEU A 704 -15.19 23.30 30.26
C LEU A 704 -13.81 23.69 29.69
N SER A 705 -13.10 24.61 30.36
CA SER A 705 -11.73 24.99 29.98
C SER A 705 -10.71 23.86 30.20
N LEU A 706 -10.85 23.09 31.29
CA LEU A 706 -10.01 21.94 31.60
C LEU A 706 -10.25 20.76 30.64
N LEU A 707 -11.51 20.51 30.27
CA LEU A 707 -11.88 19.56 29.21
C LEU A 707 -11.24 19.95 27.88
N THR A 708 -11.38 21.22 27.46
CA THR A 708 -10.82 21.72 26.20
C THR A 708 -9.28 21.70 26.18
N GLN A 709 -8.62 22.08 27.29
CA GLN A 709 -7.14 22.03 27.39
C GLN A 709 -6.58 20.61 27.41
N SER A 710 -7.28 19.64 28.01
CA SER A 710 -6.80 18.25 28.09
C SER A 710 -6.81 17.51 26.74
N VAL A 711 -7.57 18.04 25.78
CA VAL A 711 -7.85 17.43 24.46
C VAL A 711 -6.96 18.01 23.36
N GLY A 712 -6.44 19.24 23.54
CA GLY A 712 -5.51 19.89 22.61
C GLY A 712 -4.16 19.19 22.40
N LYS A 713 -3.94 18.02 23.00
CA LYS A 713 -2.75 17.17 22.83
C LYS A 713 -3.05 15.77 22.25
N LYS A 714 -4.27 15.52 21.76
CA LYS A 714 -4.78 14.13 21.66
C LYS A 714 -5.38 13.70 20.33
N PHE A 715 -5.42 14.57 19.32
CA PHE A 715 -5.86 14.16 18.00
C PHE A 715 -4.76 14.46 16.99
N TYR A 716 -4.22 13.41 16.39
CA TYR A 716 -3.55 13.49 15.09
C TYR A 716 -4.29 12.52 14.19
N ARG A 717 -4.86 13.01 13.10
CA ARG A 717 -5.31 12.12 12.03
C ARG A 717 -4.05 11.65 11.31
N LEU A 718 -3.80 10.34 11.41
CA LEU A 718 -2.63 9.69 10.83
C LEU A 718 -2.76 9.67 9.31
N PHE A 719 -2.34 10.74 8.64
CA PHE A 719 -2.04 10.67 7.22
C PHE A 719 -0.66 10.01 7.09
N SER A 720 -0.60 8.85 6.44
CA SER A 720 0.69 8.39 5.93
C SER A 720 1.03 9.30 4.76
N PHE A 721 2.10 10.08 4.90
CA PHE A 721 2.60 10.88 3.80
C PHE A 721 3.57 10.01 3.01
N PRO A 722 3.26 9.68 1.73
CA PRO A 722 4.14 8.87 0.88
C PRO A 722 5.56 9.43 0.74
N ASN A 723 5.72 10.73 1.02
CA ASN A 723 7.00 11.45 0.88
C ASN A 723 7.92 11.30 2.10
N VAL A 724 7.46 10.70 3.20
CA VAL A 724 8.23 10.57 4.43
C VAL A 724 8.36 9.09 4.81
N ASP A 725 7.22 8.41 4.92
CA ASP A 725 7.21 6.98 5.21
C ASP A 725 7.74 6.19 4.00
N GLY A 726 8.53 5.15 4.23
CA GLY A 726 9.06 4.27 3.18
C GLY A 726 10.39 4.72 2.55
N LYS A 727 11.03 5.80 3.03
CA LYS A 727 12.37 6.20 2.59
C LYS A 727 13.41 5.15 3.03
N LEU A 728 14.25 4.69 2.10
CA LEU A 728 15.22 3.62 2.36
C LEU A 728 16.40 4.15 3.19
N LEU A 729 16.49 3.74 4.46
CA LEU A 729 17.58 4.10 5.39
C LEU A 729 18.81 3.21 5.24
N SER A 730 18.62 1.91 4.95
CA SER A 730 19.75 0.99 4.78
C SER A 730 19.41 -0.16 3.83
N ASP A 731 20.40 -0.61 3.09
CA ASP A 731 20.33 -1.77 2.19
C ASP A 731 21.62 -2.59 2.29
N LYS A 732 21.54 -3.81 2.84
CA LYS A 732 22.70 -4.65 3.12
C LYS A 732 22.60 -5.95 2.35
N LEU A 733 23.49 -6.15 1.39
CA LEU A 733 23.62 -7.40 0.64
C LEU A 733 24.66 -8.29 1.33
N PHE A 734 24.28 -9.52 1.66
CA PHE A 734 25.13 -10.46 2.39
C PHE A 734 25.07 -11.89 1.86
N LYS A 735 26.01 -12.71 2.32
CA LYS A 735 26.09 -14.17 2.15
C LYS A 735 26.31 -14.83 3.50
N ILE A 736 26.02 -16.12 3.59
CA ILE A 736 26.35 -16.93 4.75
C ILE A 736 27.66 -17.68 4.47
N HIS A 737 28.65 -17.52 5.36
CA HIS A 737 29.91 -18.26 5.33
C HIS A 737 30.22 -18.76 6.74
N ASN A 738 30.42 -20.07 6.91
CA ASN A 738 30.65 -20.71 8.22
C ASN A 738 29.61 -20.32 9.29
N ASN A 739 28.33 -20.30 8.94
CA ASN A 739 27.21 -19.86 9.78
C ASN A 739 27.24 -18.39 10.23
N ASN A 740 28.13 -17.57 9.67
CA ASN A 740 28.17 -16.12 9.94
C ASN A 740 27.73 -15.32 8.71
N ILE A 741 27.12 -14.16 8.96
CA ILE A 741 26.81 -13.18 7.92
C ILE A 741 28.11 -12.54 7.46
N VAL A 742 28.28 -12.50 6.16
CA VAL A 742 29.35 -11.77 5.48
C VAL A 742 28.71 -10.80 4.50
N TYR A 743 28.92 -9.51 4.70
CA TYR A 743 28.41 -8.49 3.81
C TYR A 743 29.24 -8.41 2.54
N ASN A 744 28.57 -8.27 1.38
CA ASN A 744 29.21 -7.90 0.12
C ASN A 744 29.13 -6.39 -0.09
N LYS A 745 28.01 -5.78 0.34
CA LYS A 745 27.74 -4.36 0.17
C LYS A 745 26.78 -3.87 1.26
N ILE A 746 27.05 -2.69 1.81
CA ILE A 746 26.17 -1.97 2.72
C ILE A 746 25.96 -0.57 2.14
N ILE A 747 24.70 -0.13 2.06
CA ILE A 747 24.31 1.23 1.74
C ILE A 747 23.57 1.78 2.95
N GLU A 748 23.97 2.95 3.44
CA GLU A 748 23.32 3.66 4.54
C GLU A 748 22.98 5.07 4.07
N ASN A 749 21.73 5.47 4.25
CA ASN A 749 21.21 6.76 3.82
C ASN A 749 20.75 7.57 5.03
N THR A 750 21.09 8.85 5.01
CA THR A 750 20.60 9.85 5.96
C THR A 750 19.71 10.83 5.21
N TYR A 751 18.57 11.18 5.82
CA TYR A 751 17.65 12.18 5.27
C TYR A 751 17.57 13.38 6.20
N SER A 752 17.50 14.57 5.62
CA SER A 752 17.10 15.79 6.30
C SER A 752 15.60 15.98 6.13
N PHE A 753 14.89 16.18 7.24
CA PHE A 753 13.45 16.44 7.25
C PHE A 753 13.21 17.91 7.58
N ASN A 754 12.55 18.62 6.67
CA ASN A 754 12.16 20.01 6.87
C ASN A 754 10.64 20.08 7.05
N GLU A 755 10.19 20.61 8.20
CA GLU A 755 8.77 20.91 8.41
C GLU A 755 8.41 22.16 7.60
N ASP A 756 7.64 21.97 6.54
CA ASP A 756 7.33 23.05 5.61
C ASP A 756 6.10 23.87 6.05
N ARG A 757 5.02 23.20 6.47
CA ARG A 757 3.74 23.85 6.81
C ARG A 757 2.90 23.00 7.76
N LYS A 758 2.00 23.68 8.50
CA LYS A 758 0.94 23.07 9.31
C LYS A 758 -0.44 23.48 8.78
N VAL A 759 -1.32 22.51 8.57
CA VAL A 759 -2.75 22.74 8.30
C VAL A 759 -3.55 22.37 9.54
N TYR A 760 -4.41 23.25 10.05
CA TYR A 760 -5.24 22.97 11.22
C TYR A 760 -6.62 22.50 10.78
N ASN A 761 -7.04 21.33 11.26
CA ASN A 761 -8.40 20.80 11.06
C ASN A 761 -9.16 20.84 12.39
N ILE A 762 -10.47 21.08 12.35
CA ILE A 762 -11.34 21.11 13.54
C ILE A 762 -12.27 19.89 13.52
N LEU A 763 -12.40 19.18 14.65
CA LEU A 763 -13.34 18.08 14.81
C LEU A 763 -14.38 18.41 15.88
N GLY A 764 -15.65 18.16 15.58
CA GLY A 764 -16.79 18.36 16.48
C GLY A 764 -17.63 17.09 16.63
N THR A 765 -18.00 16.70 17.86
CA THR A 765 -19.04 15.66 18.11
C THR A 765 -19.98 16.07 19.23
N ASP A 766 -21.22 15.59 19.19
CA ASP A 766 -22.16 15.73 20.30
C ASP A 766 -21.68 14.94 21.53
N ILE A 767 -21.79 15.55 22.71
CA ILE A 767 -21.48 14.92 24.00
C ILE A 767 -22.67 14.04 24.43
N TYR A 768 -23.90 14.49 24.18
CA TYR A 768 -25.14 13.74 24.46
C TYR A 768 -26.09 13.74 23.24
N PRO A 769 -26.69 12.59 22.88
CA PRO A 769 -27.79 12.55 21.92
C PRO A 769 -29.04 13.15 22.57
N SER A 770 -29.57 14.23 22.00
CA SER A 770 -30.65 14.99 22.62
C SER A 770 -32.01 14.70 21.99
N PRO A 771 -33.01 14.21 22.76
CA PRO A 771 -34.42 14.27 22.38
C PRO A 771 -35.10 15.56 22.84
N PHE A 772 -34.48 16.39 23.71
CA PHE A 772 -35.14 17.53 24.39
C PHE A 772 -34.29 18.80 24.63
N GLY A 773 -32.98 18.74 24.48
CA GLY A 773 -32.06 19.90 24.45
C GLY A 773 -31.76 20.36 23.02
N ASP A 774 -31.53 21.67 22.86
CA ASP A 774 -31.23 22.26 21.57
C ASP A 774 -29.89 21.70 21.01
N PRO A 775 -29.88 20.99 19.87
CA PRO A 775 -28.64 20.52 19.23
C PRO A 775 -27.68 21.66 18.84
N PHE A 776 -28.14 22.92 18.94
CA PHE A 776 -27.37 24.14 18.73
C PHE A 776 -26.69 24.70 20.01
N GLU A 777 -26.76 24.02 21.16
CA GLU A 777 -25.99 24.45 22.34
C GLU A 777 -24.54 23.97 22.30
N ILE A 778 -23.60 24.93 22.24
CA ILE A 778 -22.13 24.73 22.26
C ILE A 778 -21.69 23.86 23.44
N LYS A 779 -22.41 23.94 24.56
CA LYS A 779 -22.17 23.15 25.79
C LYS A 779 -22.32 21.64 25.58
N ASN A 780 -22.99 21.22 24.51
CA ASN A 780 -23.16 19.82 24.13
C ASN A 780 -22.19 19.39 23.01
N LYS A 781 -21.22 20.22 22.60
CA LYS A 781 -20.25 19.91 21.54
C LYS A 781 -18.85 19.74 22.11
N PHE A 782 -18.20 18.63 21.75
CA PHE A 782 -16.78 18.40 21.98
C PHE A 782 -16.00 18.90 20.76
N ILE A 783 -15.15 19.92 20.92
CA ILE A 783 -14.40 20.54 19.82
C ILE A 783 -12.90 20.38 20.07
N THR A 784 -12.17 19.88 19.06
CA THR A 784 -10.70 19.75 19.09
C THR A 784 -10.11 20.21 17.76
N TYR A 785 -8.79 20.44 17.72
CA TYR A 785 -8.06 20.70 16.49
C TYR A 785 -6.80 19.84 16.40
N TYR A 786 -6.35 19.56 15.17
CA TYR A 786 -5.09 18.85 14.94
C TYR A 786 -4.29 19.47 13.80
N PRO A 787 -2.96 19.69 13.98
CA PRO A 787 -2.09 20.13 12.92
C PRO A 787 -1.72 18.94 12.01
N THR A 788 -1.70 19.20 10.72
CA THR A 788 -1.17 18.32 9.69
C THR A 788 0.17 18.90 9.25
N SER A 789 1.27 18.29 9.69
CA SER A 789 2.63 18.71 9.30
C SER A 789 3.00 18.08 7.96
N ILE A 790 3.48 18.90 7.04
CA ILE A 790 4.05 18.47 5.77
C ILE A 790 5.56 18.47 5.92
N ASP A 791 6.18 17.28 5.87
CA ASP A 791 7.63 17.17 5.88
C ASP A 791 8.14 16.81 4.49
N GLU A 792 9.23 17.46 4.08
CA GLU A 792 10.01 17.07 2.91
C GLU A 792 11.25 16.29 3.36
N ALA A 793 11.50 15.13 2.72
CA ALA A 793 12.63 14.27 3.04
C ALA A 793 13.70 14.34 1.93
N LEU A 794 14.78 15.08 2.18
CA LEU A 794 15.90 15.25 1.26
C LEU A 794 17.04 14.30 1.63
N LEU A 795 17.51 13.48 0.68
CA LEU A 795 18.62 12.55 0.89
C LEU A 795 19.92 13.34 1.09
N SER A 796 20.35 13.51 2.33
CA SER A 796 21.51 14.36 2.66
C SER A 796 22.84 13.62 2.51
N GLU A 797 22.91 12.36 2.92
CA GLU A 797 24.15 11.57 2.86
C GLU A 797 23.85 10.11 2.49
N THR A 798 24.77 9.50 1.74
CA THR A 798 24.80 8.06 1.48
C THR A 798 26.22 7.54 1.74
N THR A 799 26.35 6.55 2.61
CA THR A 799 27.59 5.80 2.81
C THR A 799 27.47 4.44 2.11
N ILE A 800 28.38 4.15 1.21
CA ILE A 800 28.49 2.85 0.54
C ILE A 800 29.75 2.16 1.04
N THR A 801 29.60 0.97 1.62
CA THR A 801 30.72 0.12 2.01
C THR A 801 30.69 -1.16 1.17
N ASP A 802 31.65 -1.28 0.26
CA ASP A 802 31.87 -2.50 -0.54
C ASP A 802 32.92 -3.39 0.11
N PHE A 803 32.68 -4.70 0.11
CA PHE A 803 33.57 -5.72 0.66
C PHE A 803 34.08 -6.61 -0.48
N PRO A 804 35.14 -6.18 -1.20
CA PRO A 804 35.64 -6.89 -2.38
C PRO A 804 36.19 -8.28 -2.05
N ASN A 805 36.72 -8.47 -0.84
CA ASN A 805 37.01 -9.78 -0.29
C ASN A 805 36.05 -10.06 0.87
N SER A 806 34.98 -10.78 0.57
CA SER A 806 33.99 -11.19 1.57
C SER A 806 34.63 -11.97 2.74
N ASN A 807 35.76 -12.65 2.53
CA ASN A 807 36.40 -13.46 3.58
C ASN A 807 37.28 -12.66 4.55
N ASP A 808 37.55 -11.37 4.27
CA ASP A 808 38.27 -10.47 5.17
C ASP A 808 37.50 -9.16 5.38
N PRO A 809 36.72 -9.05 6.47
CA PRO A 809 35.88 -7.87 6.72
C PRO A 809 36.68 -6.59 6.99
N ASN A 810 38.02 -6.67 7.15
CA ASN A 810 38.88 -5.50 7.28
C ASN A 810 39.17 -4.83 5.94
N ILE A 811 39.06 -5.56 4.82
CA ILE A 811 39.23 -5.01 3.46
C ILE A 811 37.88 -4.45 3.02
N LYS A 812 37.63 -3.19 3.37
CA LYS A 812 36.43 -2.44 2.98
C LYS A 812 36.78 -1.22 2.15
N ILE A 813 35.99 -0.95 1.13
CA ILE A 813 36.06 0.26 0.31
C ILE A 813 34.86 1.11 0.70
N ILE A 814 35.11 2.24 1.34
CA ILE A 814 34.06 3.18 1.76
C ILE A 814 34.00 4.32 0.76
N THR A 815 32.80 4.59 0.26
CA THR A 815 32.48 5.78 -0.53
C THR A 815 31.40 6.57 0.19
N ASN A 816 31.69 7.83 0.51
CA ASN A 816 30.73 8.73 1.14
C ASN A 816 30.21 9.73 0.12
N ILE A 817 28.90 9.84 -0.01
CA ILE A 817 28.22 10.79 -0.90
C ILE A 817 27.46 11.76 -0.03
N LYS A 818 27.73 13.06 -0.17
CA LYS A 818 26.99 14.14 0.47
C LYS A 818 26.27 14.97 -0.57
N ASN A 819 25.00 15.24 -0.36
CA ASN A 819 24.13 16.01 -1.26
C ASN A 819 23.77 17.35 -0.63
N GLU A 820 23.75 18.40 -1.43
CA GLU A 820 23.35 19.76 -1.01
C GLU A 820 22.25 20.29 -1.94
N TYR A 821 21.23 20.87 -1.30
CA TYR A 821 20.01 21.39 -1.93
C TYR A 821 19.89 22.87 -1.59
N LEU A 822 20.64 23.71 -2.31
CA LEU A 822 20.79 25.14 -1.96
C LEU A 822 19.80 26.05 -2.68
N ASN A 823 19.04 25.52 -3.64
CA ASN A 823 18.10 26.31 -4.41
C ASN A 823 16.69 26.30 -3.79
N PRO A 824 15.86 27.31 -4.05
CA PRO A 824 14.53 27.42 -3.43
C PRO A 824 13.56 26.28 -3.78
N GLN A 825 13.85 25.52 -4.83
CA GLN A 825 13.07 24.36 -5.29
C GLN A 825 13.60 23.04 -4.71
N ASN A 826 14.57 23.09 -3.78
CA ASN A 826 15.19 21.93 -3.14
C ASN A 826 15.68 20.86 -4.14
N GLN A 827 16.23 21.30 -5.27
CA GLN A 827 16.86 20.42 -6.26
C GLN A 827 18.32 20.17 -5.88
N LEU A 828 18.87 19.03 -6.30
CA LEU A 828 20.25 18.65 -5.99
C LEU A 828 21.23 19.61 -6.68
N THR A 829 21.73 20.60 -5.96
CA THR A 829 22.67 21.61 -6.49
C THR A 829 24.13 21.16 -6.43
N LYS A 830 24.47 20.27 -5.48
CA LYS A 830 25.84 19.75 -5.35
C LYS A 830 25.83 18.34 -4.78
N GLN A 831 26.71 17.50 -5.30
CA GLN A 831 27.02 16.18 -4.78
C GLN A 831 28.53 16.04 -4.58
N ILE A 832 28.96 15.65 -3.38
CA ILE A 832 30.35 15.47 -3.00
C ILE A 832 30.56 13.98 -2.73
N THR A 833 31.31 13.31 -3.61
CA THR A 833 31.67 11.90 -3.47
C THR A 833 33.11 11.78 -2.98
N THR A 834 33.32 11.30 -1.76
CA THR A 834 34.64 11.01 -1.20
C THR A 834 34.92 9.50 -1.34
N LEU A 835 35.98 9.16 -2.06
CA LEU A 835 36.42 7.78 -2.30
C LEU A 835 37.33 7.28 -1.17
N ALA A 836 37.60 5.97 -1.15
CA ALA A 836 38.41 5.32 -0.12
C ALA A 836 39.86 5.82 -0.04
N ASP A 837 40.41 6.34 -1.15
CA ASP A 837 41.74 6.96 -1.20
C ASP A 837 41.74 8.44 -0.74
N GLN A 838 40.63 8.91 -0.16
CA GLN A 838 40.34 10.29 0.24
C GLN A 838 40.19 11.27 -0.92
N SER A 839 40.35 10.84 -2.17
CA SER A 839 40.06 11.70 -3.32
C SER A 839 38.57 12.03 -3.38
N VAL A 840 38.26 13.24 -3.85
CA VAL A 840 36.90 13.76 -3.86
C VAL A 840 36.49 14.14 -5.28
N HIS A 841 35.28 13.74 -5.65
CA HIS A 841 34.58 14.21 -6.83
C HIS A 841 33.42 15.09 -6.40
N GLU A 842 33.50 16.39 -6.69
CA GLU A 842 32.40 17.32 -6.49
C GLU A 842 31.70 17.55 -7.81
N THR A 843 30.42 17.22 -7.89
CA THR A 843 29.56 17.51 -9.03
C THR A 843 28.58 18.60 -8.62
N SER A 844 28.60 19.73 -9.33
CA SER A 844 27.67 20.84 -9.14
C SER A 844 26.73 20.94 -10.32
N TYR A 845 25.46 21.21 -10.04
CA TYR A 845 24.38 21.34 -11.00
C TYR A 845 23.80 22.75 -10.93
N ALA A 846 23.63 23.39 -12.08
CA ALA A 846 22.88 24.63 -12.20
C ALA A 846 21.65 24.37 -13.07
N TYR A 847 20.46 24.65 -12.53
CA TYR A 847 19.18 24.51 -13.19
C TYR A 847 18.71 25.87 -13.76
N ALA A 848 17.46 25.92 -14.21
CA ALA A 848 16.86 27.15 -14.74
C ALA A 848 16.94 28.32 -13.76
N PHE A 849 16.82 28.07 -12.45
CA PHE A 849 16.89 29.10 -11.41
C PHE A 849 18.28 29.77 -11.34
N GLU A 850 19.34 28.97 -11.17
CA GLU A 850 20.72 29.48 -11.05
C GLU A 850 21.21 30.14 -12.34
N LYS A 851 20.68 29.70 -13.49
CA LYS A 851 20.99 30.29 -14.80
C LYS A 851 20.07 31.45 -15.17
N GLY A 852 19.09 31.81 -14.33
CA GLY A 852 18.15 32.90 -14.58
C GLY A 852 17.26 32.69 -15.82
N ASN A 853 16.99 31.44 -16.20
CA ASN A 853 16.20 31.11 -17.39
C ASN A 853 14.70 31.15 -17.09
N GLN A 854 14.13 32.37 -17.12
CA GLN A 854 12.72 32.59 -16.81
C GLN A 854 11.76 31.83 -17.75
N LYS A 855 12.15 31.62 -19.01
CA LYS A 855 11.34 30.88 -19.99
C LYS A 855 11.13 29.44 -19.55
N LEU A 856 12.20 28.75 -19.13
CA LEU A 856 12.09 27.37 -18.62
C LEU A 856 11.36 27.31 -17.28
N MET A 857 11.60 28.27 -16.38
CA MET A 857 10.87 28.34 -15.10
C MET A 857 9.36 28.54 -15.31
N ASN A 858 8.95 29.41 -16.24
CA ASN A 858 7.55 29.62 -16.57
C ASN A 858 6.89 28.37 -17.17
N ALA A 859 7.66 27.57 -17.92
CA ALA A 859 7.23 26.28 -18.47
C ALA A 859 7.31 25.12 -17.46
N ASN A 860 7.67 25.40 -16.20
CA ASN A 860 7.99 24.42 -15.15
C ASN A 860 9.07 23.39 -15.57
N MET A 861 9.92 23.71 -16.54
CA MET A 861 11.06 22.88 -16.97
C MET A 861 12.26 23.10 -16.04
N ILE A 862 12.07 22.84 -14.76
CA ILE A 862 13.06 23.10 -13.71
C ILE A 862 13.92 21.87 -13.43
N GLY A 863 13.46 20.65 -13.74
CA GLY A 863 14.14 19.39 -13.41
C GLY A 863 15.41 19.10 -14.22
N ILE A 864 15.65 19.84 -15.30
CA ILE A 864 16.77 19.59 -16.24
C ILE A 864 18.00 20.42 -15.81
N PRO A 865 19.14 19.80 -15.46
CA PRO A 865 20.37 20.55 -15.19
C PRO A 865 20.87 21.19 -16.49
N LEU A 866 21.02 22.51 -16.48
CA LEU A 866 21.50 23.30 -17.61
C LEU A 866 23.03 23.38 -17.64
N GLU A 867 23.68 23.34 -16.48
CA GLU A 867 25.13 23.26 -16.36
C GLU A 867 25.51 22.15 -15.39
N THR A 868 26.55 21.39 -15.72
CA THR A 868 27.15 20.40 -14.83
C THR A 868 28.65 20.62 -14.79
N THR A 869 29.19 20.78 -13.58
CA THR A 869 30.63 20.94 -13.35
C THR A 869 31.12 19.83 -12.45
N VAL A 870 32.22 19.16 -12.82
CA VAL A 870 32.88 18.12 -12.03
C VAL A 870 34.29 18.58 -11.65
N ILE A 871 34.54 18.66 -10.35
CA ILE A 871 35.84 19.00 -9.77
C ILE A 871 36.42 17.74 -9.11
N LYS A 872 37.68 17.43 -9.44
CA LYS A 872 38.45 16.39 -8.75
C LYS A 872 39.40 17.03 -7.75
N LYS A 873 39.39 16.56 -6.52
CA LYS A 873 40.28 16.98 -5.43
C LYS A 873 41.08 15.79 -4.92
N GLN A 874 42.29 16.04 -4.43
CA GLN A 874 43.07 15.01 -3.73
C GLN A 874 42.49 14.69 -2.34
N ASN A 875 41.87 15.68 -1.70
CA ASN A 875 41.15 15.56 -0.42
C ASN A 875 40.21 16.77 -0.25
N LEU A 876 39.43 16.81 0.84
CA LEU A 876 38.46 17.88 1.10
C LEU A 876 39.08 19.29 1.25
N SER A 877 40.36 19.37 1.64
CA SER A 877 41.06 20.65 1.82
C SER A 877 41.69 21.18 0.54
N ASP A 878 41.81 20.35 -0.51
CA ASP A 878 42.31 20.76 -1.82
C ASP A 878 41.23 21.59 -2.55
N PRO A 879 41.57 22.80 -3.09
CA PRO A 879 40.64 23.57 -3.91
C PRO A 879 40.15 22.80 -5.13
N GLY A 880 40.91 21.81 -5.61
CA GLY A 880 40.54 20.91 -6.68
C GLY A 880 40.82 21.44 -8.08
N LYS A 881 40.69 20.54 -9.05
CA LYS A 881 40.79 20.83 -10.48
C LYS A 881 39.49 20.44 -11.17
N THR A 882 38.90 21.35 -11.91
CA THR A 882 37.78 21.05 -12.82
C THR A 882 38.25 20.05 -13.87
N ILE A 883 37.55 18.92 -13.99
CA ILE A 883 37.83 17.87 -14.99
C ILE A 883 36.74 17.74 -16.05
N SER A 884 35.57 18.31 -15.79
CA SER A 884 34.50 18.44 -16.76
C SER A 884 33.65 19.65 -16.43
N LYS A 885 33.24 20.38 -17.47
CA LYS A 885 32.17 21.37 -17.37
C LYS A 885 31.43 21.40 -18.69
N THR A 886 30.12 21.20 -18.62
CA THR A 886 29.21 21.18 -19.76
C THR A 886 28.01 22.06 -19.50
N GLU A 887 27.49 22.70 -20.55
CA GLU A 887 26.29 23.54 -20.47
C GLU A 887 25.38 23.27 -21.66
N ILE A 888 24.07 23.19 -21.43
CA ILE A 888 23.03 23.16 -22.45
C ILE A 888 22.34 24.52 -22.45
N LYS A 889 22.36 25.18 -23.61
CA LYS A 889 21.71 26.48 -23.81
C LYS A 889 20.30 26.33 -24.37
N TYR A 890 19.46 27.31 -24.06
CA TYR A 890 18.06 27.38 -24.48
C TYR A 890 17.74 28.80 -24.97
N ASP A 891 18.54 29.29 -25.91
CA ASP A 891 18.53 30.71 -26.32
C ASP A 891 17.44 31.06 -27.34
N HIS A 892 16.74 30.05 -27.88
CA HIS A 892 15.62 30.27 -28.79
C HIS A 892 14.56 31.17 -28.15
N ALA A 893 14.13 32.23 -28.83
CA ALA A 893 13.25 33.23 -28.22
C ALA A 893 11.85 32.68 -27.88
N THR A 894 11.33 31.77 -28.72
CA THR A 894 9.91 31.36 -28.69
C THR A 894 9.66 29.94 -28.24
N ASN A 895 10.62 29.01 -28.37
CA ASN A 895 10.45 27.62 -27.96
C ASN A 895 11.37 27.25 -26.79
N VAL A 896 11.01 26.17 -26.08
CA VAL A 896 11.74 25.64 -24.92
C VAL A 896 12.68 24.49 -25.28
N LEU A 897 13.11 24.41 -26.55
CA LEU A 897 14.03 23.39 -27.02
C LEU A 897 15.49 23.86 -26.90
N PRO A 898 16.46 22.94 -26.76
CA PRO A 898 17.88 23.30 -26.68
C PRO A 898 18.36 24.07 -27.93
N SER A 899 19.20 25.08 -27.74
CA SER A 899 19.86 25.84 -28.82
C SER A 899 21.29 25.36 -29.07
N SER A 900 22.03 24.94 -28.04
CA SER A 900 23.38 24.41 -28.18
C SER A 900 23.83 23.60 -26.97
N SER A 901 24.89 22.80 -27.17
CA SER A 901 25.65 22.15 -26.11
C SER A 901 27.09 22.63 -26.13
N LEU A 902 27.57 23.06 -24.97
CA LEU A 902 28.88 23.64 -24.76
C LEU A 902 29.73 22.72 -23.89
N SER A 903 31.03 22.67 -24.20
CA SER A 903 32.06 22.13 -23.32
C SER A 903 33.03 23.24 -22.95
N PHE A 904 33.67 23.13 -21.79
CA PHE A 904 34.70 24.08 -21.38
C PHE A 904 36.03 23.37 -21.23
N ASN A 905 37.06 23.94 -21.84
CA ASN A 905 38.41 23.41 -21.72
C ASN A 905 38.88 23.53 -20.27
N VAL A 906 39.24 22.39 -19.70
CA VAL A 906 39.61 22.25 -18.28
C VAL A 906 40.93 22.93 -17.89
N LEU A 907 41.78 23.33 -18.86
CA LEU A 907 43.07 23.97 -18.60
C LEU A 907 42.99 25.49 -18.56
N ASN A 908 42.19 26.09 -19.44
CA ASN A 908 42.14 27.55 -19.63
C ASN A 908 40.72 28.13 -19.55
N GLY A 909 39.71 27.31 -19.26
CA GLY A 909 38.31 27.72 -19.17
C GLY A 909 37.69 28.15 -20.50
N THR A 910 38.39 27.97 -21.62
CA THR A 910 37.89 28.41 -22.93
C THR A 910 36.67 27.57 -23.30
N MET A 911 35.57 28.26 -23.58
CA MET A 911 34.31 27.67 -24.01
C MET A 911 34.42 27.18 -25.45
N SER A 912 33.82 26.03 -25.73
CA SER A 912 33.71 25.43 -27.05
C SER A 912 32.27 24.99 -27.28
N THR A 913 31.66 25.45 -28.37
CA THR A 913 30.36 24.93 -28.79
C THR A 913 30.56 23.58 -29.47
N GLU A 914 30.09 22.51 -28.85
CA GLU A 914 30.22 21.15 -29.39
C GLU A 914 29.17 20.89 -30.46
N VAL A 915 27.94 21.35 -30.22
CA VAL A 915 26.81 21.26 -31.16
C VAL A 915 25.93 22.49 -31.03
N THR A 916 25.51 23.06 -32.15
CA THR A 916 24.40 24.00 -32.27
C THR A 916 23.20 23.27 -32.84
N TYR A 917 22.03 23.39 -32.21
CA TYR A 917 20.77 22.84 -32.69
C TYR A 917 20.03 23.91 -33.49
N ASP A 918 20.18 23.87 -34.80
CA ASP A 918 19.86 24.98 -35.70
C ASP A 918 18.36 25.08 -35.98
N GLN A 919 17.69 23.94 -36.18
CA GLN A 919 16.28 23.91 -36.59
C GLN A 919 15.54 22.70 -36.02
N TYR A 920 14.28 22.92 -35.69
CA TYR A 920 13.33 21.90 -35.27
C TYR A 920 12.05 21.97 -36.13
N ASP A 921 11.33 20.86 -36.25
CA ASP A 921 9.98 20.86 -36.80
C ASP A 921 8.92 21.26 -35.75
N ASN A 922 7.65 21.25 -36.15
CA ASN A 922 6.51 21.56 -35.28
C ASN A 922 6.23 20.48 -34.21
N LYS A 923 6.86 19.30 -34.30
CA LYS A 923 6.80 18.24 -33.28
C LYS A 923 7.98 18.27 -32.32
N GLY A 924 8.89 19.23 -32.48
CA GLY A 924 10.12 19.36 -31.70
C GLY A 924 11.21 18.38 -32.12
N ASN A 925 11.09 17.72 -33.28
CA ASN A 925 12.17 16.88 -33.80
C ASN A 925 13.28 17.76 -34.38
N LEU A 926 14.53 17.38 -34.13
CA LEU A 926 15.69 18.07 -34.66
C LEU A 926 15.77 17.86 -36.19
N LEU A 927 15.71 18.96 -36.95
CA LEU A 927 15.85 18.95 -38.42
C LEU A 927 17.29 19.24 -38.86
N GLN A 928 18.01 20.05 -38.08
CA GLN A 928 19.36 20.45 -38.42
C GLN A 928 20.20 20.72 -37.17
N TYR A 929 21.45 20.28 -37.20
CA TYR A 929 22.46 20.67 -36.23
C TYR A 929 23.83 20.87 -36.86
N THR A 930 24.66 21.66 -36.18
CA THR A 930 26.03 21.98 -36.59
C THR A 930 27.00 21.55 -35.51
N THR A 931 27.96 20.72 -35.87
CA THR A 931 29.01 20.29 -34.94
C THR A 931 30.09 21.36 -34.81
N LYS A 932 30.94 21.24 -33.77
CA LYS A 932 32.10 22.09 -33.51
C LYS A 932 32.99 22.37 -34.72
N ASP A 933 33.16 21.36 -35.59
CA ASP A 933 33.98 21.46 -36.80
C ASP A 933 33.30 22.27 -37.92
N GLY A 934 32.13 22.87 -37.66
CA GLY A 934 31.34 23.61 -38.63
C GLY A 934 30.60 22.73 -39.62
N VAL A 935 30.52 21.42 -39.36
CA VAL A 935 29.86 20.44 -40.24
C VAL A 935 28.36 20.42 -39.93
N TRP A 936 27.58 20.81 -40.92
CA TRP A 936 26.11 20.79 -40.93
C TRP A 936 25.60 19.36 -41.09
N THR A 937 24.58 18.99 -40.34
CA THR A 937 23.86 17.72 -40.53
C THR A 937 22.36 17.99 -40.58
N ALA A 938 21.71 17.53 -41.64
CA ALA A 938 20.27 17.55 -41.79
C ALA A 938 19.66 16.18 -41.47
N ILE A 939 18.49 16.17 -40.84
CA ILE A 939 17.69 14.99 -40.53
C ILE A 939 16.31 15.18 -41.15
N ILE A 940 15.91 14.23 -42.00
CA ILE A 940 14.60 14.20 -42.64
C ILE A 940 13.77 13.16 -41.89
N TRP A 941 12.59 13.57 -41.45
CA TRP A 941 11.65 12.73 -40.73
C TRP A 941 10.52 12.25 -41.66
N GLY A 942 10.26 10.95 -41.64
CA GLY A 942 9.18 10.27 -42.36
C GLY A 942 8.22 9.62 -41.37
N TYR A 943 7.39 8.68 -41.84
CA TYR A 943 6.40 7.97 -41.02
C TYR A 943 5.54 8.95 -40.20
N ASN A 944 4.95 9.94 -40.87
CA ASN A 944 4.21 11.05 -40.26
C ASN A 944 5.05 11.88 -39.26
N GLN A 945 6.33 12.14 -39.60
CA GLN A 945 7.30 12.88 -38.77
C GLN A 945 7.59 12.20 -37.42
N SER A 946 7.49 10.88 -37.35
CA SER A 946 7.74 10.12 -36.11
C SER A 946 9.10 9.44 -36.08
N LEU A 947 9.71 9.16 -37.25
CA LEU A 947 10.97 8.42 -37.37
C LEU A 947 11.88 9.06 -38.43
N PRO A 948 13.20 9.12 -38.21
CA PRO A 948 14.14 9.71 -39.17
C PRO A 948 14.38 8.76 -40.34
N ILE A 949 14.20 9.22 -41.58
CA ILE A 949 14.38 8.39 -42.79
C ILE A 949 15.67 8.67 -43.55
N VAL A 950 16.22 9.88 -43.40
CA VAL A 950 17.46 10.30 -44.05
C VAL A 950 18.27 11.18 -43.11
N LYS A 951 19.59 10.94 -43.03
CA LYS A 951 20.58 11.81 -42.40
C LYS A 951 21.60 12.22 -43.46
N ILE A 952 21.81 13.53 -43.65
CA ILE A 952 22.73 14.09 -44.64
C ILE A 952 23.79 14.91 -43.91
N VAL A 953 25.06 14.50 -43.99
CA VAL A 953 26.19 15.23 -43.39
C VAL A 953 26.88 16.07 -44.47
N GLY A 954 27.12 17.35 -44.17
CA GLY A 954 27.79 18.33 -45.02
C GLY A 954 26.88 19.31 -45.77
N SER A 955 25.55 19.13 -45.73
CA SER A 955 24.59 20.00 -46.43
C SER A 955 23.66 20.74 -45.48
N ARG A 956 23.33 22.00 -45.83
CA ARG A 956 22.30 22.81 -45.15
C ARG A 956 20.91 22.71 -45.78
N ASN A 957 20.84 22.30 -47.04
CA ASN A 957 19.63 22.44 -47.85
C ASN A 957 19.16 21.05 -48.29
N PHE A 958 17.96 20.67 -47.85
CA PHE A 958 17.40 19.32 -48.00
C PHE A 958 15.99 19.35 -48.58
N SER A 959 15.51 20.50 -49.09
CA SER A 959 14.23 20.54 -49.81
C SER A 959 14.47 20.15 -51.28
N ASN A 960 14.11 18.92 -51.63
CA ASN A 960 14.17 18.35 -52.98
C ASN A 960 12.89 17.54 -53.22
N ALA A 961 12.38 17.53 -54.46
CA ALA A 961 11.27 16.69 -54.88
C ALA A 961 11.45 15.21 -54.49
N LEU A 962 12.67 14.66 -54.56
CA LEU A 962 12.96 13.28 -54.15
C LEU A 962 12.76 13.05 -52.64
N ILE A 963 13.06 14.04 -51.81
CA ILE A 963 12.86 13.95 -50.35
C ILE A 963 11.37 13.93 -50.03
N ASN A 964 10.55 14.75 -50.71
CA ASN A 964 9.10 14.70 -50.56
C ASN A 964 8.51 13.34 -50.99
N LEU A 965 9.04 12.74 -52.06
CA LEU A 965 8.63 11.40 -52.49
C LEU A 965 8.99 10.32 -51.46
N ALA A 966 10.18 10.41 -50.85
CA ALA A 966 10.58 9.47 -49.78
C ALA A 966 9.72 9.63 -48.52
N ILE A 967 9.37 10.87 -48.13
CA ILE A 967 8.43 11.11 -47.02
C ILE A 967 7.08 10.47 -47.32
N GLN A 968 6.51 10.70 -48.51
CA GLN A 968 5.22 10.09 -48.90
C GLN A 968 5.29 8.57 -48.91
N ALA A 969 6.35 7.99 -49.49
CA ALA A 969 6.56 6.55 -49.50
C ALA A 969 6.67 5.99 -48.07
N SER A 970 7.34 6.70 -47.16
CA SER A 970 7.44 6.28 -45.75
C SER A 970 6.11 6.35 -45.01
N ASN A 971 5.24 7.31 -45.34
CA ASN A 971 3.91 7.39 -44.74
C ASN A 971 3.00 6.26 -45.24
N LEU A 972 3.15 5.86 -46.50
CA LEU A 972 2.46 4.69 -47.05
C LEU A 972 2.98 3.38 -46.44
N ASP A 973 4.29 3.27 -46.23
CA ASP A 973 4.92 2.14 -45.55
C ASP A 973 4.45 2.02 -44.09
N ALA A 974 4.36 3.14 -43.37
CA ALA A 974 3.79 3.20 -42.02
C ALA A 974 2.36 2.59 -41.94
N SER A 975 1.58 2.72 -43.02
CA SER A 975 0.22 2.19 -43.10
C SER A 975 0.16 0.72 -43.51
N ASN A 976 1.15 0.25 -44.28
CA ASN A 976 1.26 -1.11 -44.79
C ASN A 976 2.72 -1.42 -45.13
N PRO A 977 3.40 -2.29 -44.34
CA PRO A 977 4.80 -2.67 -44.56
C PRO A 977 5.11 -3.28 -45.94
N ALA A 978 4.10 -3.72 -46.68
CA ALA A 978 4.29 -4.16 -48.07
C ALA A 978 4.79 -3.04 -49.01
N ASN A 979 4.73 -1.78 -48.59
CA ASN A 979 5.21 -0.63 -49.35
C ASN A 979 6.70 -0.33 -49.12
N GLU A 980 7.37 -1.02 -48.19
CA GLU A 980 8.80 -0.80 -47.89
C GLU A 980 9.69 -0.86 -49.16
N PRO A 981 9.49 -1.77 -50.13
CA PRO A 981 10.27 -1.78 -51.37
C PRO A 981 10.19 -0.45 -52.16
N ALA A 982 9.03 0.21 -52.16
CA ALA A 982 8.85 1.50 -52.79
C ALA A 982 9.58 2.62 -52.02
N LEU A 983 9.55 2.58 -50.69
CA LEU A 983 10.33 3.47 -49.84
C LEU A 983 11.84 3.30 -50.07
N LEU A 984 12.34 2.07 -50.06
CA LEU A 984 13.75 1.77 -50.33
C LEU A 984 14.18 2.33 -51.70
N THR A 985 13.34 2.19 -52.72
CA THR A 985 13.59 2.77 -54.04
C THR A 985 13.68 4.30 -53.99
N ALA A 986 12.77 4.97 -53.28
CA ALA A 986 12.81 6.42 -53.11
C ALA A 986 14.07 6.89 -52.36
N LEU A 987 14.47 6.17 -51.31
CA LEU A 987 15.70 6.44 -50.55
C LEU A 987 16.96 6.23 -51.40
N ASP A 988 17.00 5.17 -52.21
CA ASP A 988 18.12 4.92 -53.13
C ASP A 988 18.23 5.99 -54.22
N ASN A 989 17.11 6.53 -54.69
CA ASN A 989 17.12 7.65 -55.64
C ASN A 989 17.74 8.92 -55.04
N ILE A 990 17.46 9.23 -53.77
CA ILE A 990 18.12 10.35 -53.07
C ILE A 990 19.63 10.14 -53.03
N ARG A 991 20.09 8.93 -52.69
CA ARG A 991 21.51 8.61 -52.60
C ARG A 991 22.25 8.68 -53.94
N LYS A 992 21.55 8.41 -55.05
CA LYS A 992 22.10 8.41 -56.42
C LYS A 992 21.97 9.75 -57.12
N ASP A 993 21.27 10.72 -56.53
CA ASP A 993 21.09 12.04 -57.12
C ASP A 993 22.43 12.81 -57.13
N SER A 994 22.79 13.34 -58.30
CA SER A 994 23.98 14.15 -58.50
C SER A 994 24.09 15.34 -57.55
N LEU A 995 22.96 15.93 -57.12
CA LEU A 995 22.89 17.04 -56.17
C LEU A 995 23.44 16.68 -54.78
N PHE A 996 23.50 15.38 -54.44
CA PHE A 996 24.00 14.93 -53.15
C PHE A 996 25.30 14.13 -53.22
N SER A 997 25.98 14.13 -54.38
CA SER A 997 27.21 13.36 -54.61
C SER A 997 28.38 13.73 -53.68
N ASP A 998 28.41 14.97 -53.19
CA ASP A 998 29.43 15.48 -52.26
C ASP A 998 29.10 15.25 -50.77
N TYR A 999 27.96 14.62 -50.45
CA TYR A 999 27.47 14.48 -49.07
C TYR A 999 27.39 13.03 -48.60
N GLN A 1000 27.60 12.82 -47.30
CA GLN A 1000 27.43 11.50 -46.70
C GLN A 1000 25.96 11.30 -46.31
N ILE A 1001 25.28 10.38 -47.00
CA ILE A 1001 23.87 10.07 -46.76
C ILE A 1001 23.73 8.73 -46.05
N THR A 1002 22.99 8.73 -44.94
CA THR A 1002 22.48 7.52 -44.30
C THR A 1002 20.97 7.47 -44.42
N THR A 1003 20.40 6.34 -44.79
CA THR A 1003 18.94 6.16 -44.92
C THR A 1003 18.45 5.06 -44.00
N TYR A 1004 17.20 5.16 -43.55
CA TYR A 1004 16.60 4.27 -42.58
C TYR A 1004 15.19 3.87 -43.00
N THR A 1005 14.83 2.61 -42.76
CA THR A 1005 13.44 2.12 -42.82
C THR A 1005 13.07 1.43 -41.51
N TYR A 1006 11.77 1.34 -41.23
CA TYR A 1006 11.25 0.86 -39.96
C TYR A 1006 9.95 0.10 -40.18
N ASP A 1007 9.73 -0.88 -39.30
CA ASP A 1007 8.39 -1.33 -38.96
C ASP A 1007 7.99 -0.56 -37.69
N PRO A 1008 7.05 0.42 -37.76
CA PRO A 1008 6.66 1.20 -36.59
C PRO A 1008 6.25 0.31 -35.42
N LEU A 1009 6.75 0.63 -34.22
CA LEU A 1009 6.52 -0.12 -32.97
C LEU A 1009 7.21 -1.50 -32.87
N ILE A 1010 7.99 -1.90 -33.90
CA ILE A 1010 8.89 -3.06 -33.86
C ILE A 1010 10.34 -2.57 -33.79
N GLY A 1011 10.77 -1.80 -34.79
CA GLY A 1011 12.13 -1.25 -34.84
C GLY A 1011 12.58 -0.91 -36.24
N VAL A 1012 13.87 -0.63 -36.38
CA VAL A 1012 14.54 -0.41 -37.67
C VAL A 1012 14.48 -1.70 -38.49
N THR A 1013 14.12 -1.64 -39.76
CA THR A 1013 14.15 -2.77 -40.70
C THR A 1013 15.38 -2.70 -41.61
N SER A 1014 15.83 -1.50 -41.97
CA SER A 1014 17.12 -1.32 -42.64
C SER A 1014 17.84 -0.02 -42.31
N ILE A 1015 19.17 -0.06 -42.36
CA ILE A 1015 20.04 1.11 -42.35
C ILE A 1015 20.97 1.01 -43.54
N THR A 1016 20.99 2.02 -44.41
CA THR A 1016 21.99 2.09 -45.48
C THR A 1016 22.98 3.22 -45.15
N PRO A 1017 24.18 2.92 -44.63
CA PRO A 1017 25.23 3.91 -44.35
C PRO A 1017 25.81 4.55 -45.62
N PRO A 1018 26.69 5.57 -45.50
CA PRO A 1018 27.29 6.25 -46.66
C PRO A 1018 28.08 5.31 -47.59
N SER A 1019 28.58 4.18 -47.07
CA SER A 1019 29.27 3.15 -47.87
C SER A 1019 28.36 2.46 -48.90
N GLY A 1020 27.03 2.51 -48.73
CA GLY A 1020 26.07 1.86 -49.62
C GLY A 1020 25.78 0.39 -49.30
N ILE A 1021 26.53 -0.21 -48.36
CA ILE A 1021 26.28 -1.58 -47.91
C ILE A 1021 25.12 -1.55 -46.91
N ARG A 1022 23.94 -1.99 -47.34
CA ARG A 1022 22.73 -1.95 -46.50
C ARG A 1022 22.82 -2.98 -45.39
N GLU A 1023 22.42 -2.59 -44.18
CA GLU A 1023 22.20 -3.47 -43.04
C GLU A 1023 20.69 -3.73 -42.91
N VAL A 1024 20.29 -4.99 -42.87
CA VAL A 1024 18.90 -5.44 -42.73
C VAL A 1024 18.71 -6.08 -41.36
N TYR A 1025 17.74 -5.59 -40.61
CA TYR A 1025 17.48 -5.94 -39.22
C TYR A 1025 16.32 -6.92 -39.14
N ILE A 1026 16.57 -8.10 -38.59
CA ILE A 1026 15.59 -9.20 -38.51
C ILE A 1026 15.24 -9.44 -37.06
N TYR A 1027 13.95 -9.50 -36.77
CA TYR A 1027 13.43 -9.71 -35.43
C TYR A 1027 12.91 -11.14 -35.23
N ASP A 1028 12.93 -11.61 -33.99
CA ASP A 1028 12.31 -12.88 -33.62
C ASP A 1028 10.77 -12.76 -33.46
N SER A 1029 10.09 -13.87 -33.15
CA SER A 1029 8.65 -13.87 -32.94
C SER A 1029 8.18 -13.04 -31.74
N ALA A 1030 9.09 -12.53 -30.91
CA ALA A 1030 8.80 -11.63 -29.79
C ALA A 1030 9.22 -10.18 -30.10
N ASN A 1031 9.54 -9.86 -31.36
CA ASN A 1031 9.99 -8.54 -31.83
C ASN A 1031 11.26 -8.04 -31.16
N ARG A 1032 12.16 -8.96 -30.78
CA ARG A 1032 13.52 -8.62 -30.34
C ARG A 1032 14.47 -8.81 -31.51
N LEU A 1033 15.47 -7.94 -31.62
CA LEU A 1033 16.45 -8.00 -32.70
C LEU A 1033 17.21 -9.33 -32.67
N LYS A 1034 16.99 -10.18 -33.66
CA LYS A 1034 17.58 -11.52 -33.76
C LYS A 1034 18.92 -11.47 -34.47
N GLU A 1035 18.94 -10.85 -35.65
CA GLU A 1035 20.08 -10.84 -36.56
C GLU A 1035 20.14 -9.51 -37.32
N ILE A 1036 21.35 -9.10 -37.72
CA ILE A 1036 21.60 -8.05 -38.70
C ILE A 1036 22.32 -8.68 -39.88
N ARG A 1037 21.84 -8.47 -41.10
CA ARG A 1037 22.37 -9.05 -42.34
C ARG A 1037 22.75 -7.99 -43.37
N GLU A 1038 23.63 -8.36 -44.29
CA GLU A 1038 24.13 -7.51 -45.36
C GLU A 1038 23.22 -7.56 -46.59
N ASN A 1039 22.83 -6.39 -47.12
CA ASN A 1039 22.03 -6.12 -48.33
C ASN A 1039 20.57 -6.61 -48.34
N ASP A 1040 20.32 -7.85 -47.92
CA ASP A 1040 18.99 -8.46 -47.90
C ASP A 1040 18.85 -9.50 -46.77
N ALA A 1041 17.62 -10.03 -46.57
CA ALA A 1041 17.34 -11.00 -45.52
C ALA A 1041 18.01 -12.38 -45.72
N ALA A 1042 18.46 -12.70 -46.94
CA ALA A 1042 19.22 -13.90 -47.27
C ALA A 1042 20.75 -13.66 -47.25
N GLY A 1043 21.17 -12.41 -47.09
CA GLY A 1043 22.56 -11.99 -47.11
C GLY A 1043 23.38 -12.45 -45.91
N LYS A 1044 24.65 -12.05 -45.91
CA LYS A 1044 25.63 -12.44 -44.90
C LYS A 1044 25.23 -11.92 -43.52
N ILE A 1045 25.30 -12.76 -42.49
CA ILE A 1045 25.09 -12.34 -41.10
C ILE A 1045 26.25 -11.42 -40.69
N LEU A 1046 25.91 -10.19 -40.32
CA LEU A 1046 26.83 -9.20 -39.76
C LEU A 1046 26.89 -9.32 -38.23
N LYS A 1047 25.73 -9.48 -37.59
CA LYS A 1047 25.59 -9.66 -36.13
C LYS A 1047 24.44 -10.63 -35.82
N GLU A 1048 24.59 -11.41 -34.76
CA GLU A 1048 23.54 -12.27 -34.22
C GLU A 1048 23.39 -11.97 -32.72
N PHE A 1049 22.16 -11.94 -32.24
CA PHE A 1049 21.82 -11.69 -30.84
C PHE A 1049 21.12 -12.91 -30.25
N LYS A 1050 21.67 -13.40 -29.15
CA LYS A 1050 21.07 -14.50 -28.38
C LYS A 1050 20.64 -13.97 -27.03
N TYR A 1051 19.34 -14.02 -26.79
CA TYR A 1051 18.75 -13.56 -25.55
C TYR A 1051 18.71 -14.70 -24.54
N ASN A 1052 19.66 -14.67 -23.61
CA ASN A 1052 19.68 -15.55 -22.45
C ASN A 1052 19.07 -14.79 -21.27
N TYR A 1053 17.93 -15.24 -20.75
CA TYR A 1053 17.36 -14.64 -19.56
C TYR A 1053 18.23 -14.98 -18.35
N LYS A 1054 18.57 -13.95 -17.57
CA LYS A 1054 19.17 -14.13 -16.25
C LYS A 1054 18.07 -14.67 -15.35
N ASN A 1055 18.08 -15.98 -15.16
CA ASN A 1055 17.18 -16.68 -14.27
C ASN A 1055 17.45 -16.29 -12.82
#